data_AF-A4S822-F1
#
_entry.id   AF-A4S822-F1
#
_cell.length_a   1.000
_cell.length_b   1.000
_cell.length_c   1.000
_cell.angle_alpha   90.00
_cell.angle_beta   90.00
_cell.angle_gamma   90.00
#
_symmetry.space_group_name_H-M   'P 1'
#
loop_
_entity.id
_entity.type
_entity.pdbx_description
1 polymer ?
#
loop_
_entity_poly.entity_id
_entity_poly.type
_entity_poly.pdbx_seq_one_letter_code
_entity_poly.pdbx_strand_id
1 'polypeptide(L)'
;MAPPSAPNDELLSTILFLINNHYWCALYELYVDARRLNVLDADLPSLNTLKSFFNDSKRFPDGVFRAVNDAFDSGVSAARVVDAESRAAVAEYELRCAREDLQNSRRGAGGGGGEDGGEDASGASVRRGVDADDAFAPTSGDSARSSADDVGLDAKLDAATYEYLSRRGYKATALSMRDESSTAAKLMEKDFASDGERSFGALRRMYERARMTETTASALESERARVDDVESELIRARARIDELERENTTTTTLRDALSSKLALAESELSDLKVSAAQWEKKATESASEVNRLLSELGAGNEEWSSRDGNGVPRTTIEENDTIDAVLSFICAIAPKVSPAARKELLPMISRACVRAAGDEKRAARSSNLFFELFKAPNAEQRDAIVDAIANVGEIVGMNAFEGTFIRGCLGSEAVATMNEERRVLVLDAIAKLGASSWFTLNNFVMDGFKRAAVDPSDGVRAECSRAVERYIAANAPSDDNMETIEDVLMTLACDGSDEVADAARATLAPAVASWYLGANPRRFTDVFARKVLDKAAEALRSGWTGEGAEREFKGWVSPEDGDRHRWHATSLVKTFEAFARPIREALSATKPASIADGVDDALSKDAPDSWPFAQWCVKEASDLIVQVISSTAPDVVGQESVRESICAAVASWCGVLGALATRAVLIGKVNDACLVSYDQRRAVMPILLAGVVPYTPDGGAVLGDYIKRLIQQASAESCDEIIDAARYLAAFEQHTANLLDALKRCAHPIAENPPTVRLITARLLAATSEILPLKHVLEHVYPALNVLRADPETSVRRETALALAVCACTHYETIEPTTQTMRQLESLIGDSDVGVRVAVVEAMSLGASVPGTSFAVSAASALSAIAQLPSEEHEIAHALFAAIRDMLGADGDLFPQISPALVALLASGGLDQGRRAQVETMLRDGGWSPDTAPSSITNVTVDAPHAPGRGRSSAFDRMKSVGRSAFGGRGRDAR
;
A
#
# COMPACT_ATOMS: atom_id res chain seq x y z
N MET A 1 -66.80 11.58 -32.36
CA MET A 1 -66.86 10.98 -33.71
C MET A 1 -66.80 12.10 -34.73
N ALA A 2 -65.60 12.32 -35.26
CA ALA A 2 -65.22 12.98 -36.52
C ALA A 2 -63.86 12.34 -36.89
N PRO A 3 -63.54 12.05 -38.16
CA PRO A 3 -62.33 11.30 -38.49
C PRO A 3 -61.07 12.14 -38.22
N PRO A 4 -59.91 11.53 -37.92
CA PRO A 4 -58.65 12.26 -37.85
C PRO A 4 -58.30 12.72 -39.27
N SER A 5 -58.35 14.03 -39.52
CA SER A 5 -57.75 14.62 -40.72
C SER A 5 -56.22 14.44 -40.67
N ALA A 6 -55.62 14.19 -41.83
CA ALA A 6 -54.26 13.67 -41.99
C ALA A 6 -53.16 14.49 -41.28
N PRO A 7 -52.17 13.84 -40.62
CA PRO A 7 -51.13 14.51 -39.83
C PRO A 7 -50.00 15.20 -40.65
N ASN A 8 -50.07 15.21 -41.99
CA ASN A 8 -48.99 15.75 -42.85
C ASN A 8 -49.25 17.19 -43.35
N ASP A 9 -50.48 17.71 -43.32
CA ASP A 9 -50.76 19.08 -43.78
C ASP A 9 -50.33 20.17 -42.78
N GLU A 10 -50.21 19.84 -41.49
CA GLU A 10 -49.88 20.81 -40.43
C GLU A 10 -48.43 21.33 -40.55
N LEU A 11 -47.46 20.47 -40.84
CA LEU A 11 -46.05 20.88 -40.98
C LEU A 11 -45.84 21.76 -42.22
N LEU A 12 -46.43 21.38 -43.35
CA LEU A 12 -46.40 22.17 -44.58
C LEU A 12 -47.07 23.53 -44.39
N SER A 13 -48.22 23.58 -43.70
CA SER A 13 -48.91 24.83 -43.39
C SER A 13 -48.07 25.75 -42.48
N THR A 14 -47.33 25.17 -41.52
CA THR A 14 -46.42 25.90 -40.65
C THR A 14 -45.23 26.46 -41.43
N ILE A 15 -44.65 25.68 -42.32
CA ILE A 15 -43.56 26.11 -43.22
C ILE A 15 -44.02 27.27 -44.10
N LEU A 16 -45.20 27.16 -44.73
CA LEU A 16 -45.76 28.21 -45.57
C LEU A 16 -46.13 29.47 -44.76
N PHE A 17 -46.60 29.30 -43.52
CA PHE A 17 -46.87 30.40 -42.60
C PHE A 17 -45.59 31.17 -42.25
N LEU A 18 -44.51 30.47 -41.88
CA LEU A 18 -43.22 31.08 -41.57
C LEU A 18 -42.62 31.78 -42.82
N ILE A 19 -42.79 31.19 -44.02
CA ILE A 19 -42.36 31.80 -45.28
C ILE A 19 -43.14 33.09 -45.59
N ASN A 20 -44.46 33.06 -45.44
CA ASN A 20 -45.32 34.18 -45.76
C ASN A 20 -45.15 35.36 -44.79
N ASN A 21 -44.81 35.09 -43.52
CA ASN A 21 -44.58 36.11 -42.50
C ASN A 21 -43.10 36.51 -42.35
N HIS A 22 -42.21 36.01 -43.21
CA HIS A 22 -40.79 36.34 -43.24
C HIS A 22 -40.01 35.97 -41.96
N TYR A 23 -40.42 34.91 -41.27
CA TYR A 23 -39.76 34.38 -40.07
C TYR A 23 -38.64 33.40 -40.47
N TRP A 24 -37.55 33.96 -40.99
CA TRP A 24 -36.51 33.20 -41.68
C TRP A 24 -35.60 32.40 -40.73
N CYS A 25 -35.32 32.92 -39.54
CA CYS A 25 -34.50 32.19 -38.57
C CYS A 25 -35.30 31.04 -37.98
N ALA A 26 -36.58 31.26 -37.64
CA ALA A 26 -37.49 30.19 -37.24
C ALA A 26 -37.63 29.12 -38.35
N LEU A 27 -37.74 29.52 -39.62
CA LEU A 27 -37.83 28.57 -40.74
C LEU A 27 -36.57 27.70 -40.90
N TYR A 28 -35.38 28.26 -40.68
CA TYR A 28 -34.11 27.52 -40.73
C TYR A 28 -33.98 26.53 -39.58
N GLU A 29 -34.27 26.95 -38.35
CA GLU A 29 -34.25 26.07 -37.18
C GLU A 29 -35.31 24.96 -37.29
N LEU A 30 -36.47 25.25 -37.89
CA LEU A 30 -37.50 24.24 -38.16
C LEU A 30 -37.00 23.15 -39.11
N TYR A 31 -36.24 23.54 -40.15
CA TYR A 31 -35.65 22.58 -41.07
C TYR A 31 -34.62 21.67 -40.37
N VAL A 32 -33.79 22.23 -39.50
CA VAL A 32 -32.79 21.48 -38.73
C VAL A 32 -33.44 20.55 -37.71
N ASP A 33 -34.41 21.05 -36.93
CA ASP A 33 -35.12 20.26 -35.92
C ASP A 33 -35.95 19.14 -36.58
N ALA A 34 -36.66 19.42 -37.68
CA ALA A 34 -37.49 18.43 -38.38
C ALA A 34 -36.66 17.36 -39.10
N ARG A 35 -35.43 17.68 -39.51
CA ARG A 35 -34.47 16.69 -40.05
C ARG A 35 -33.87 15.83 -38.95
N ARG A 36 -33.51 16.42 -37.80
CA ARG A 36 -33.00 15.68 -36.64
C ARG A 36 -34.00 14.66 -36.10
N LEU A 37 -35.29 14.96 -36.21
CA LEU A 37 -36.38 14.09 -35.80
C LEU A 37 -36.84 13.12 -36.92
N ASN A 38 -36.15 13.08 -38.06
CA ASN A 38 -36.47 12.26 -39.25
C ASN A 38 -37.91 12.44 -39.78
N VAL A 39 -38.54 13.59 -39.53
CA VAL A 39 -39.93 13.87 -39.93
C VAL A 39 -40.01 14.27 -41.41
N LEU A 40 -38.96 14.93 -41.93
CA LEU A 40 -38.90 15.41 -43.32
C LEU A 40 -38.75 14.30 -44.37
N ASP A 41 -38.21 13.13 -43.99
CA ASP A 41 -38.07 12.00 -44.92
C ASP A 41 -39.41 11.29 -45.20
N ALA A 42 -40.39 11.46 -44.31
CA ALA A 42 -41.74 10.91 -44.43
C ALA A 42 -42.74 11.87 -45.11
N ASP A 43 -42.43 13.17 -45.18
CA ASP A 43 -43.31 14.22 -45.73
C ASP A 43 -42.66 14.99 -46.88
N LEU A 44 -42.66 14.34 -48.05
CA LEU A 44 -42.03 14.81 -49.30
C LEU A 44 -42.47 16.22 -49.74
N PRO A 45 -43.75 16.65 -49.58
CA PRO A 45 -44.19 18.01 -49.88
C PRO A 45 -43.48 19.09 -49.06
N SER A 46 -43.34 18.91 -47.74
CA SER A 46 -42.62 19.84 -46.85
C SER A 46 -41.14 19.91 -47.18
N LEU A 47 -40.51 18.76 -47.43
CA LEU A 47 -39.12 18.66 -47.86
C LEU A 47 -38.89 19.37 -49.20
N ASN A 48 -39.74 19.14 -50.20
CA ASN A 48 -39.62 19.77 -51.51
C ASN A 48 -39.87 21.28 -51.47
N THR A 49 -40.78 21.74 -50.61
CA THR A 49 -41.06 23.17 -50.43
C THR A 49 -39.86 23.88 -49.79
N LEU A 50 -39.26 23.30 -48.73
CA LEU A 50 -38.06 23.84 -48.12
C LEU A 50 -36.85 23.79 -49.08
N LYS A 51 -36.66 22.67 -49.80
CA LYS A 51 -35.59 22.56 -50.81
C LYS A 51 -35.77 23.56 -51.96
N SER A 52 -37.00 23.74 -52.47
CA SER A 52 -37.29 24.73 -53.51
C SER A 52 -37.12 26.15 -53.01
N PHE A 53 -37.49 26.43 -51.76
CA PHE A 53 -37.33 27.74 -51.13
C PHE A 53 -35.85 28.10 -50.97
N PHE A 54 -35.04 27.18 -50.44
CA PHE A 54 -33.60 27.40 -50.29
C PHE A 54 -32.86 27.37 -51.64
N ASN A 55 -33.28 26.58 -52.65
CA ASN A 55 -32.63 26.52 -53.99
C ASN A 55 -32.98 27.68 -54.94
N ASP A 56 -33.77 28.68 -54.52
CA ASP A 56 -34.11 29.82 -55.38
C ASP A 56 -32.88 30.75 -55.57
N SER A 57 -32.21 30.58 -56.71
CA SER A 57 -31.01 31.33 -57.13
C SER A 57 -31.23 32.83 -57.32
N LYS A 58 -32.50 33.31 -57.30
CA LYS A 58 -32.82 34.74 -57.25
C LYS A 58 -32.90 35.30 -55.81
N ARG A 59 -33.17 34.45 -54.81
CA ARG A 59 -33.21 34.83 -53.37
C ARG A 59 -31.86 34.62 -52.68
N PHE A 60 -31.10 33.61 -53.11
CA PHE A 60 -29.81 33.25 -52.53
C PHE A 60 -28.75 33.19 -53.65
N PRO A 61 -27.66 33.98 -53.60
CA PRO A 61 -26.66 34.03 -54.69
C PRO A 61 -25.95 32.69 -54.95
N ASP A 62 -25.71 32.35 -56.23
CA ASP A 62 -25.09 31.06 -56.68
C ASP A 62 -23.72 30.73 -56.05
N GLY A 63 -23.01 31.74 -55.50
CA GLY A 63 -21.76 31.54 -54.76
C GLY A 63 -21.94 30.78 -53.44
N VAL A 64 -23.11 30.91 -52.80
CA VAL A 64 -23.42 30.22 -51.53
C VAL A 64 -23.73 28.75 -51.79
N PHE A 65 -24.40 28.42 -52.89
CA PHE A 65 -24.72 27.02 -53.24
C PHE A 65 -23.53 26.20 -53.69
N ARG A 66 -22.52 26.80 -54.35
CA ARG A 66 -21.25 26.09 -54.62
C ARG A 66 -20.44 25.85 -53.34
N ALA A 67 -20.36 26.84 -52.44
CA ALA A 67 -19.68 26.66 -51.16
C ALA A 67 -20.35 25.59 -50.29
N VAL A 68 -21.68 25.51 -50.34
CA VAL A 68 -22.47 24.50 -49.62
C VAL A 68 -22.31 23.11 -50.27
N ASN A 69 -22.40 22.97 -51.60
CA ASN A 69 -22.17 21.68 -52.25
C ASN A 69 -20.71 21.19 -52.17
N ASP A 70 -19.72 22.07 -52.29
CA ASP A 70 -18.30 21.71 -52.18
C ASP A 70 -17.89 21.40 -50.72
N ALA A 71 -18.58 21.97 -49.72
CA ALA A 71 -18.48 21.57 -48.31
C ALA A 71 -19.21 20.25 -48.01
N PHE A 72 -20.22 19.87 -48.81
CA PHE A 72 -20.92 18.60 -48.67
C PHE A 72 -20.14 17.40 -49.24
N ASP A 73 -19.23 17.58 -50.23
CA ASP A 73 -18.50 16.47 -50.87
C ASP A 73 -17.01 16.32 -50.49
N SER A 74 -16.42 17.23 -49.70
CA SER A 74 -14.96 17.21 -49.42
C SER A 74 -14.52 16.77 -48.01
N GLY A 75 -15.46 16.38 -47.13
CA GLY A 75 -15.11 15.73 -45.85
C GLY A 75 -14.29 16.58 -44.87
N VAL A 76 -14.31 17.92 -45.00
CA VAL A 76 -13.72 18.85 -44.04
C VAL A 76 -14.84 19.41 -43.16
N SER A 77 -14.71 19.23 -41.84
CA SER A 77 -15.71 19.57 -40.81
C SER A 77 -16.27 20.99 -40.96
N ALA A 78 -17.58 21.05 -41.29
CA ALA A 78 -18.41 22.24 -41.34
C ALA A 78 -18.45 23.07 -40.03
N ALA A 79 -17.90 22.56 -38.93
CA ALA A 79 -17.87 23.26 -37.65
C ALA A 79 -16.99 24.53 -37.68
N ARG A 80 -15.92 24.56 -38.48
CA ARG A 80 -14.97 25.70 -38.47
C ARG A 80 -15.42 26.90 -39.30
N VAL A 81 -16.24 26.69 -40.32
CA VAL A 81 -16.80 27.78 -41.15
C VAL A 81 -18.02 28.40 -40.47
N VAL A 82 -18.88 27.56 -39.87
CA VAL A 82 -20.04 28.00 -39.07
C VAL A 82 -19.61 28.82 -37.85
N ASP A 83 -18.48 28.48 -37.23
CA ASP A 83 -17.92 29.23 -36.10
C ASP A 83 -17.25 30.56 -36.51
N ALA A 84 -16.82 30.71 -37.76
CA ALA A 84 -16.31 31.97 -38.28
C ALA A 84 -17.44 32.92 -38.72
N GLU A 85 -18.51 32.38 -39.31
CA GLU A 85 -19.68 33.17 -39.74
C GLU A 85 -20.56 33.62 -38.56
N SER A 86 -20.69 32.82 -37.50
CA SER A 86 -21.41 33.22 -36.27
C SER A 86 -20.74 34.40 -35.55
N ARG A 87 -19.40 34.45 -35.55
CA ARG A 87 -18.61 35.56 -34.99
C ARG A 87 -18.77 36.86 -35.79
N ALA A 88 -18.89 36.77 -37.11
CA ALA A 88 -19.10 37.94 -37.98
C ALA A 88 -20.52 38.53 -37.83
N ALA A 89 -21.54 37.67 -37.69
CA ALA A 89 -22.93 38.10 -37.52
C ALA A 89 -23.18 38.78 -36.16
N VAL A 90 -22.55 38.29 -35.08
CA VAL A 90 -22.62 38.91 -33.74
C VAL A 90 -21.95 40.28 -33.74
N ALA A 91 -20.78 40.42 -34.37
CA ALA A 91 -20.10 41.70 -34.49
C ALA A 91 -20.92 42.72 -35.31
N GLU A 92 -21.62 42.30 -36.37
CA GLU A 92 -22.51 43.18 -37.13
C GLU A 92 -23.76 43.60 -36.36
N TYR A 93 -24.29 42.72 -35.50
CA TYR A 93 -25.44 43.02 -34.64
C TYR A 93 -25.07 44.04 -33.54
N GLU A 94 -23.96 43.83 -32.85
CA GLU A 94 -23.44 44.77 -31.84
C GLU A 94 -23.14 46.15 -32.43
N LEU A 95 -22.62 46.19 -33.66
CA LEU A 95 -22.34 47.43 -34.40
C LEU A 95 -23.64 48.14 -34.84
N ARG A 96 -24.73 47.40 -35.05
CA ARG A 96 -26.06 47.95 -35.36
C ARG A 96 -26.74 48.52 -34.11
N CYS A 97 -26.72 47.81 -32.98
CA CYS A 97 -27.21 48.31 -31.69
C CYS A 97 -26.44 49.56 -31.24
N ALA A 98 -25.10 49.56 -31.36
CA ALA A 98 -24.28 50.73 -31.04
C ALA A 98 -24.58 51.96 -31.94
N ARG A 99 -24.96 51.74 -33.20
CA ARG A 99 -25.38 52.81 -34.13
C ARG A 99 -26.77 53.35 -33.78
N GLU A 100 -27.70 52.49 -33.40
CA GLU A 100 -29.05 52.87 -32.95
C GLU A 100 -29.01 53.61 -31.61
N ASP A 101 -28.15 53.20 -30.68
CA ASP A 101 -27.92 53.90 -29.41
C ASP A 101 -27.28 55.28 -29.62
N LEU A 102 -26.31 55.40 -30.54
CA LEU A 102 -25.75 56.70 -30.96
C LEU A 102 -26.78 57.60 -31.65
N GLN A 103 -27.70 57.03 -32.43
CA GLN A 103 -28.75 57.76 -33.12
C GLN A 103 -29.87 58.20 -32.16
N ASN A 104 -30.14 57.42 -31.12
CA ASN A 104 -31.05 57.76 -30.03
C ASN A 104 -30.45 58.82 -29.09
N SER A 105 -29.14 58.77 -28.79
CA SER A 105 -28.44 59.87 -28.10
C SER A 105 -28.41 61.16 -28.92
N ARG A 106 -28.32 61.10 -30.26
CA ARG A 106 -28.41 62.28 -31.14
C ARG A 106 -29.83 62.85 -31.26
N ARG A 107 -30.88 62.02 -31.16
CA ARG A 107 -32.29 62.46 -31.11
C ARG A 107 -32.69 63.00 -29.73
N GLY A 108 -32.04 62.56 -28.64
CA GLY A 108 -32.23 63.09 -27.29
C GLY A 108 -31.50 64.41 -26.99
N ALA A 109 -30.54 64.81 -27.83
CA ALA A 109 -29.73 66.04 -27.66
C ALA A 109 -30.10 67.18 -28.64
N GLY A 110 -31.15 67.03 -29.45
CA GLY A 110 -31.58 68.01 -30.46
C GLY A 110 -32.98 68.56 -30.20
N GLY A 111 -33.10 69.47 -29.23
CA GLY A 111 -34.37 70.13 -28.93
C GLY A 111 -34.25 71.31 -27.96
N GLY A 112 -33.33 72.26 -28.23
CA GLY A 112 -33.24 73.49 -27.44
C GLY A 112 -32.22 74.51 -27.96
N GLY A 113 -32.72 75.54 -28.65
CA GLY A 113 -32.03 76.79 -29.02
C GLY A 113 -32.32 77.17 -30.48
N GLY A 114 -32.93 78.30 -30.85
CA GLY A 114 -33.34 79.52 -30.15
C GLY A 114 -33.08 80.72 -31.09
N GLU A 115 -34.10 81.52 -31.40
CA GLU A 115 -34.05 82.89 -31.97
C GLU A 115 -35.39 83.55 -31.54
N ASP A 116 -35.44 84.35 -30.47
CA ASP A 116 -35.10 85.77 -30.29
C ASP A 116 -36.05 86.76 -31.01
N GLY A 117 -36.64 87.68 -30.24
CA GLY A 117 -37.56 88.69 -30.75
C GLY A 117 -38.63 89.20 -29.77
N GLY A 118 -38.22 90.00 -28.78
CA GLY A 118 -38.83 91.31 -28.47
C GLY A 118 -40.24 91.44 -27.86
N GLU A 119 -40.23 91.98 -26.63
CA GLU A 119 -41.14 93.00 -26.09
C GLU A 119 -42.54 92.63 -25.53
N ASP A 120 -42.61 92.78 -24.20
CA ASP A 120 -43.58 93.54 -23.41
C ASP A 120 -45.07 93.13 -23.32
N ALA A 121 -45.37 92.76 -22.07
CA ALA A 121 -46.43 93.32 -21.23
C ALA A 121 -47.84 92.68 -21.24
N SER A 122 -48.19 92.31 -20.00
CA SER A 122 -49.49 92.45 -19.34
C SER A 122 -50.46 91.27 -19.33
N GLY A 123 -50.97 90.98 -18.11
CA GLY A 123 -52.41 90.82 -17.93
C GLY A 123 -52.95 89.43 -17.57
N ALA A 124 -52.84 89.08 -16.29
CA ALA A 124 -53.96 88.72 -15.42
C ALA A 124 -55.07 87.73 -15.90
N SER A 125 -55.21 86.65 -15.10
CA SER A 125 -56.41 86.36 -14.29
C SER A 125 -57.70 85.81 -14.93
N VAL A 126 -58.12 84.64 -14.40
CA VAL A 126 -59.49 84.32 -13.91
C VAL A 126 -60.58 83.81 -14.88
N ARG A 127 -61.04 82.58 -14.55
CA ARG A 127 -62.42 82.05 -14.44
C ARG A 127 -63.41 82.15 -15.63
N ARG A 128 -63.88 80.95 -16.02
CA ARG A 128 -65.28 80.43 -15.96
C ARG A 128 -66.42 81.28 -16.59
N GLY A 129 -67.12 80.65 -17.56
CA GLY A 129 -68.47 81.01 -18.06
C GLY A 129 -68.57 80.66 -19.57
N VAL A 130 -69.37 79.69 -20.05
CA VAL A 130 -70.86 79.70 -20.21
C VAL A 130 -71.22 80.86 -21.16
N ASP A 131 -71.65 80.68 -22.43
CA ASP A 131 -72.75 79.93 -23.05
C ASP A 131 -72.41 79.65 -24.54
N ALA A 132 -72.65 78.46 -25.09
CA ALA A 132 -73.84 78.04 -25.84
C ALA A 132 -74.16 78.87 -27.11
N ASP A 133 -74.07 78.23 -28.27
CA ASP A 133 -75.24 78.16 -29.15
C ASP A 133 -75.23 76.87 -29.98
N ASP A 134 -76.34 76.16 -29.83
CA ASP A 134 -76.73 74.91 -30.45
C ASP A 134 -76.84 75.03 -31.98
N ALA A 135 -76.57 73.92 -32.67
CA ALA A 135 -77.48 73.44 -33.71
C ALA A 135 -77.17 71.99 -34.10
N PHE A 136 -78.07 71.09 -33.65
CA PHE A 136 -78.36 69.75 -34.16
C PHE A 136 -77.45 68.59 -33.75
N ALA A 137 -77.65 68.15 -32.50
CA ALA A 137 -77.98 66.75 -32.24
C ALA A 137 -79.51 66.62 -32.10
N PRO A 138 -80.06 65.39 -32.20
CA PRO A 138 -80.40 64.76 -30.93
C PRO A 138 -79.82 63.35 -30.83
N THR A 139 -78.86 63.24 -29.91
CA THR A 139 -78.88 62.35 -28.73
C THR A 139 -80.22 61.64 -28.50
N SER A 140 -80.33 60.44 -27.95
CA SER A 140 -79.44 59.46 -27.33
C SER A 140 -80.41 58.48 -26.68
N GLY A 141 -80.00 57.23 -26.44
CA GLY A 141 -80.82 56.33 -25.65
C GLY A 141 -80.12 55.02 -25.35
N ASP A 142 -79.26 55.08 -24.34
CA ASP A 142 -78.62 54.02 -23.56
C ASP A 142 -79.17 52.60 -23.69
N SER A 143 -78.25 51.62 -23.71
CA SER A 143 -78.06 50.74 -22.54
C SER A 143 -76.89 49.76 -22.76
N ALA A 144 -76.14 49.56 -21.69
CA ALA A 144 -75.02 48.65 -21.57
C ALA A 144 -75.32 47.21 -22.02
N ARG A 145 -74.40 46.64 -22.82
CA ARG A 145 -74.03 45.22 -22.78
C ARG A 145 -72.71 44.98 -23.54
N SER A 146 -71.86 44.20 -22.91
CA SER A 146 -70.55 43.68 -23.33
C SER A 146 -70.54 42.93 -24.67
N SER A 147 -69.50 43.13 -25.48
CA SER A 147 -68.95 42.10 -26.37
C SER A 147 -67.46 42.37 -26.64
N ALA A 148 -66.69 41.30 -26.50
CA ALA A 148 -65.27 41.17 -26.83
C ALA A 148 -65.00 41.26 -28.35
N ASP A 149 -63.69 41.21 -28.65
CA ASP A 149 -63.02 41.01 -29.94
C ASP A 149 -62.83 42.23 -30.86
N ASP A 150 -61.59 42.72 -30.89
CA ASP A 150 -60.78 42.60 -32.12
C ASP A 150 -59.28 42.46 -31.76
N VAL A 151 -58.89 41.29 -31.23
CA VAL A 151 -57.49 40.86 -31.27
C VAL A 151 -57.26 40.34 -32.69
N GLY A 152 -56.52 41.10 -33.49
CA GLY A 152 -56.30 40.85 -34.91
C GLY A 152 -55.91 39.40 -35.20
N LEU A 153 -56.46 38.86 -36.28
CA LEU A 153 -56.32 37.47 -36.75
C LEU A 153 -54.86 36.96 -36.71
N ASP A 154 -53.89 37.83 -37.03
CA ASP A 154 -52.45 37.52 -37.07
C ASP A 154 -51.87 37.16 -35.69
N ALA A 155 -52.37 37.79 -34.62
CA ALA A 155 -51.92 37.49 -33.25
C ALA A 155 -52.40 36.12 -32.75
N LYS A 156 -53.59 35.70 -33.20
CA LYS A 156 -54.16 34.38 -32.89
C LYS A 156 -53.42 33.27 -33.67
N LEU A 157 -52.95 33.57 -34.88
CA LEU A 157 -52.15 32.65 -35.72
C LEU A 157 -50.71 32.48 -35.21
N ASP A 158 -50.06 33.56 -34.77
CA ASP A 158 -48.73 33.50 -34.14
C ASP A 158 -48.74 32.64 -32.87
N ALA A 159 -49.75 32.81 -32.02
CA ALA A 159 -49.92 32.05 -30.78
C ALA A 159 -50.16 30.54 -31.06
N ALA A 160 -51.02 30.22 -32.02
CA ALA A 160 -51.31 28.82 -32.40
C ALA A 160 -50.08 28.12 -32.99
N THR A 161 -49.28 28.83 -33.78
CA THR A 161 -48.06 28.30 -34.40
C THR A 161 -46.96 28.06 -33.37
N TYR A 162 -46.75 28.99 -32.44
CA TYR A 162 -45.80 28.82 -31.33
C TYR A 162 -46.18 27.64 -30.41
N GLU A 163 -47.47 27.45 -30.14
CA GLU A 163 -47.97 26.32 -29.35
C GLU A 163 -47.79 24.98 -30.07
N TYR A 164 -48.05 24.93 -31.38
CA TYR A 164 -47.78 23.75 -32.22
C TYR A 164 -46.30 23.36 -32.17
N LEU A 165 -45.40 24.32 -32.40
CA LEU A 165 -43.94 24.09 -32.39
C LEU A 165 -43.45 23.58 -31.04
N SER A 166 -43.97 24.16 -29.95
CA SER A 166 -43.63 23.76 -28.58
C SER A 166 -44.12 22.35 -28.23
N ARG A 167 -45.35 21.99 -28.63
CA ARG A 167 -45.95 20.66 -28.36
C ARG A 167 -45.31 19.55 -29.19
N ARG A 168 -44.88 19.83 -30.42
CA ARG A 168 -44.22 18.85 -31.32
C ARG A 168 -42.72 18.67 -31.05
N GLY A 169 -42.14 19.46 -30.14
CA GLY A 169 -40.75 19.32 -29.70
C GLY A 169 -39.73 20.16 -30.47
N TYR A 170 -40.17 21.06 -31.35
CA TYR A 170 -39.35 22.00 -32.12
C TYR A 170 -38.95 23.22 -31.27
N LYS A 171 -38.20 22.98 -30.19
CA LYS A 171 -37.96 23.95 -29.12
C LYS A 171 -37.04 25.11 -29.53
N ALA A 172 -36.04 24.85 -30.38
CA ALA A 172 -35.17 25.90 -30.89
C ALA A 172 -35.95 26.82 -31.84
N THR A 173 -36.72 26.20 -32.73
CA THR A 173 -37.64 26.87 -33.65
C THR A 173 -38.65 27.79 -32.93
N ALA A 174 -39.28 27.30 -31.86
CA ALA A 174 -40.25 28.09 -31.11
C ALA A 174 -39.60 29.33 -30.47
N LEU A 175 -38.37 29.19 -29.96
CA LEU A 175 -37.63 30.31 -29.36
C LEU A 175 -37.22 31.35 -30.42
N SER A 176 -36.74 30.91 -31.58
CA SER A 176 -36.43 31.81 -32.69
C SER A 176 -37.66 32.54 -33.21
N MET A 177 -38.83 31.88 -33.27
CA MET A 177 -40.09 32.53 -33.63
C MET A 177 -40.53 33.55 -32.57
N ARG A 178 -40.27 33.29 -31.28
CA ARG A 178 -40.55 34.25 -30.18
C ARG A 178 -39.73 35.52 -30.33
N ASP A 179 -38.49 35.38 -30.78
CA ASP A 179 -37.57 36.50 -30.96
C ASP A 179 -37.87 37.28 -32.26
N GLU A 180 -38.47 36.63 -33.28
CA GLU A 180 -38.89 37.27 -34.54
C GLU A 180 -40.33 37.85 -34.53
N SER A 181 -41.23 37.38 -33.66
CA SER A 181 -42.62 37.89 -33.53
C SER A 181 -42.81 38.82 -32.32
N SER A 182 -43.22 40.07 -32.61
CA SER A 182 -43.59 41.06 -31.57
C SER A 182 -44.81 40.68 -30.71
N THR A 183 -45.60 39.71 -31.17
CA THR A 183 -46.80 39.19 -30.49
C THR A 183 -46.46 38.00 -29.59
N ALA A 184 -45.62 37.07 -30.07
CA ALA A 184 -45.18 35.91 -29.30
C ALA A 184 -44.30 36.30 -28.09
N ALA A 185 -43.53 37.38 -28.19
CA ALA A 185 -42.77 37.95 -27.08
C ALA A 185 -43.64 38.46 -25.91
N LYS A 186 -44.91 38.80 -26.16
CA LYS A 186 -45.85 39.33 -25.15
C LYS A 186 -46.71 38.26 -24.47
N LEU A 187 -46.67 37.02 -24.94
CA LEU A 187 -47.34 35.88 -24.31
C LEU A 187 -46.51 35.40 -23.10
N MET A 188 -46.51 36.18 -22.02
CA MET A 188 -45.76 35.89 -20.80
C MET A 188 -46.64 35.74 -19.55
N GLU A 189 -46.24 34.76 -18.75
CA GLU A 189 -46.16 34.85 -17.28
C GLU A 189 -47.42 34.76 -16.40
N LYS A 190 -48.65 34.82 -16.90
CA LYS A 190 -49.83 34.78 -16.00
C LYS A 190 -50.60 33.47 -15.84
N ASP A 191 -50.42 32.47 -16.72
CA ASP A 191 -51.29 31.27 -16.70
C ASP A 191 -50.69 30.00 -16.08
N PHE A 192 -49.45 30.06 -15.56
CA PHE A 192 -48.80 28.88 -14.94
C PHE A 192 -48.22 29.17 -13.54
N ALA A 193 -48.83 30.10 -12.80
CA ALA A 193 -48.50 30.28 -11.39
C ALA A 193 -49.33 29.31 -10.52
N SER A 194 -48.78 28.14 -10.22
CA SER A 194 -49.08 27.46 -8.96
C SER A 194 -47.86 26.69 -8.43
N ASP A 195 -47.39 27.15 -7.27
CA ASP A 195 -46.47 26.56 -6.29
C ASP A 195 -45.85 25.19 -6.62
N GLY A 196 -44.51 25.16 -6.79
CA GLY A 196 -43.77 23.90 -6.73
C GLY A 196 -42.29 23.89 -7.14
N GLU A 197 -41.77 24.88 -7.88
CA GLU A 197 -40.48 24.71 -8.58
C GLU A 197 -39.45 25.84 -8.35
N ARG A 198 -39.07 26.11 -7.10
CA ARG A 198 -37.87 26.93 -6.81
C ARG A 198 -36.54 26.14 -6.96
N SER A 199 -36.57 24.81 -6.97
CA SER A 199 -35.37 23.95 -7.07
C SER A 199 -34.89 23.70 -8.51
N PHE A 200 -35.78 23.73 -9.51
CA PHE A 200 -35.40 23.49 -10.92
C PHE A 200 -34.87 24.74 -11.64
N GLY A 201 -35.24 25.95 -11.20
CA GLY A 201 -34.73 27.21 -11.77
C GLY A 201 -33.24 27.44 -11.48
N ALA A 202 -32.71 26.96 -10.35
CA ALA A 202 -31.29 27.04 -10.02
C ALA A 202 -30.45 26.05 -10.85
N LEU A 203 -30.93 24.81 -11.04
CA LEU A 203 -30.26 23.80 -11.88
C LEU A 203 -30.32 24.15 -13.38
N ARG A 204 -31.41 24.75 -13.88
CA ARG A 204 -31.50 25.22 -15.27
C ARG A 204 -30.51 26.35 -15.55
N ARG A 205 -30.36 27.29 -14.62
CA ARG A 205 -29.34 28.35 -14.70
C ARG A 205 -27.92 27.80 -14.53
N MET A 206 -27.74 26.71 -13.78
CA MET A 206 -26.46 25.98 -13.67
C MET A 206 -26.11 25.26 -14.98
N TYR A 207 -27.09 24.71 -15.71
CA TYR A 207 -26.89 24.10 -17.04
C TYR A 207 -26.57 25.15 -18.11
N GLU A 208 -27.26 26.29 -18.09
CA GLU A 208 -26.98 27.44 -18.97
C GLU A 208 -25.61 28.08 -18.68
N ARG A 209 -25.22 28.19 -17.39
CA ARG A 209 -23.90 28.71 -16.97
C ARG A 209 -22.79 27.69 -17.21
N ALA A 210 -23.04 26.38 -17.02
CA ALA A 210 -22.12 25.29 -17.36
C ALA A 210 -21.79 25.28 -18.85
N ARG A 211 -22.80 25.45 -19.72
CA ARG A 211 -22.63 25.56 -21.17
C ARG A 211 -21.79 26.77 -21.59
N MET A 212 -21.93 27.91 -20.90
CA MET A 212 -21.11 29.11 -21.13
C MET A 212 -19.68 28.98 -20.56
N THR A 213 -19.50 28.20 -19.48
CA THR A 213 -18.17 27.89 -18.94
C THR A 213 -17.44 26.77 -19.68
N GLU A 214 -18.15 25.86 -20.35
CA GLU A 214 -17.56 24.82 -21.20
C GLU A 214 -17.00 25.44 -22.49
N THR A 215 -17.65 26.49 -23.01
CA THR A 215 -17.13 27.31 -24.12
C THR A 215 -15.95 28.20 -23.74
N THR A 216 -15.87 28.69 -22.49
CA THR A 216 -14.70 29.46 -22.02
C THR A 216 -13.58 28.57 -21.49
N ALA A 217 -13.89 27.38 -20.95
CA ALA A 217 -12.90 26.37 -20.58
C ALA A 217 -12.27 25.73 -21.82
N SER A 218 -13.00 25.50 -22.91
CA SER A 218 -12.43 25.07 -24.19
C SER A 218 -11.53 26.15 -24.82
N ALA A 219 -11.86 27.43 -24.63
CA ALA A 219 -10.98 28.54 -25.00
C ALA A 219 -9.74 28.64 -24.08
N LEU A 220 -9.87 28.35 -22.78
CA LEU A 220 -8.77 28.37 -21.80
C LEU A 220 -7.86 27.13 -21.90
N GLU A 221 -8.39 25.96 -22.22
CA GLU A 221 -7.65 24.74 -22.55
C GLU A 221 -6.93 24.89 -23.89
N SER A 222 -7.53 25.60 -24.86
CA SER A 222 -6.84 25.99 -26.10
C SER A 222 -5.71 26.98 -25.85
N GLU A 223 -5.84 27.92 -24.90
CA GLU A 223 -4.75 28.84 -24.55
C GLU A 223 -3.69 28.18 -23.65
N ARG A 224 -4.08 27.28 -22.74
CA ARG A 224 -3.12 26.45 -21.97
C ARG A 224 -2.35 25.50 -22.88
N ALA A 225 -2.99 24.84 -23.85
CA ALA A 225 -2.30 24.04 -24.84
C ALA A 225 -1.35 24.87 -25.72
N ARG A 226 -1.70 26.14 -26.03
CA ARG A 226 -0.79 27.07 -26.71
C ARG A 226 0.38 27.51 -25.83
N VAL A 227 0.14 27.73 -24.54
CA VAL A 227 1.19 28.06 -23.56
C VAL A 227 2.10 26.86 -23.32
N ASP A 228 1.57 25.65 -23.20
CA ASP A 228 2.33 24.40 -23.04
C ASP A 228 3.12 24.06 -24.32
N ASP A 229 2.57 24.32 -25.51
CA ASP A 229 3.30 24.21 -26.78
C ASP A 229 4.43 25.24 -26.85
N VAL A 230 4.19 26.48 -26.41
CA VAL A 230 5.20 27.54 -26.35
C VAL A 230 6.27 27.26 -25.28
N GLU A 231 5.91 26.73 -24.12
CA GLU A 231 6.85 26.28 -23.09
C GLU A 231 7.65 25.07 -23.55
N SER A 232 7.03 24.13 -24.26
CA SER A 232 7.70 22.98 -24.88
C SER A 232 8.61 23.41 -26.03
N GLU A 233 8.27 24.45 -26.77
CA GLU A 233 9.14 25.10 -27.75
C GLU A 233 10.26 25.89 -27.08
N LEU A 234 10.03 26.52 -25.93
CA LEU A 234 11.03 27.22 -25.14
C LEU A 234 12.02 26.25 -24.49
N ILE A 235 11.55 25.09 -24.01
CA ILE A 235 12.39 23.99 -23.50
C ILE A 235 13.19 23.37 -24.64
N ARG A 236 12.58 23.13 -25.81
CA ARG A 236 13.31 22.67 -27.01
C ARG A 236 14.31 23.71 -27.51
N ALA A 237 13.99 24.99 -27.44
CA ALA A 237 14.90 26.09 -27.79
C ALA A 237 16.03 26.23 -26.78
N ARG A 238 15.78 26.06 -25.47
CA ARG A 238 16.81 26.04 -24.41
C ARG A 238 17.69 24.81 -24.50
N ALA A 239 17.13 23.63 -24.73
CA ALA A 239 17.90 22.41 -25.01
C ALA A 239 18.72 22.53 -26.29
N ARG A 240 18.18 23.22 -27.31
CA ARG A 240 18.92 23.53 -28.54
C ARG A 240 20.00 24.59 -28.30
N ILE A 241 19.79 25.54 -27.39
CA ILE A 241 20.82 26.50 -26.94
C ILE A 241 21.91 25.77 -26.17
N ASP A 242 21.58 24.86 -25.24
CA ASP A 242 22.54 24.05 -24.49
C ASP A 242 23.33 23.08 -25.39
N GLU A 243 22.67 22.53 -26.42
CA GLU A 243 23.30 21.72 -27.48
C GLU A 243 24.22 22.59 -28.35
N LEU A 244 23.75 23.78 -28.75
CA LEU A 244 24.53 24.76 -29.50
C LEU A 244 25.70 25.33 -28.66
N GLU A 245 25.57 25.45 -27.33
CA GLU A 245 26.61 25.86 -26.38
C GLU A 245 27.66 24.76 -26.18
N ARG A 246 27.25 23.49 -26.21
CA ARG A 246 28.17 22.33 -26.26
C ARG A 246 28.91 22.26 -27.60
N GLU A 247 28.22 22.51 -28.71
CA GLU A 247 28.81 22.64 -30.05
C GLU A 247 29.70 23.91 -30.19
N ASN A 248 29.47 24.94 -29.36
CA ASN A 248 30.25 26.20 -29.30
C ASN A 248 31.64 26.04 -28.66
N THR A 249 32.01 24.83 -28.23
CA THR A 249 33.41 24.51 -27.91
C THR A 249 34.25 24.25 -29.17
N THR A 250 33.65 24.19 -30.36
CA THR A 250 34.35 23.93 -31.61
C THR A 250 33.85 24.79 -32.77
N THR A 251 34.68 25.77 -33.15
CA THR A 251 34.78 26.51 -34.44
C THR A 251 34.16 27.92 -34.56
N THR A 252 35.01 28.85 -35.02
CA THR A 252 34.99 30.30 -34.81
C THR A 252 34.62 31.12 -36.05
N THR A 253 33.49 30.83 -36.72
CA THR A 253 33.06 31.63 -37.90
C THR A 253 31.62 32.14 -37.88
N LEU A 254 30.84 31.83 -36.84
CA LEU A 254 29.45 32.30 -36.69
C LEU A 254 29.28 33.46 -35.68
N ARG A 255 30.37 34.11 -35.26
CA ARG A 255 30.33 35.21 -34.26
C ARG A 255 29.76 36.51 -34.84
N ASP A 256 29.99 36.79 -36.12
CA ASP A 256 29.61 38.07 -36.73
C ASP A 256 28.15 38.10 -37.20
N ALA A 257 27.58 36.95 -37.58
CA ALA A 257 26.18 36.83 -38.00
C ALA A 257 25.19 36.86 -36.81
N LEU A 258 25.63 36.40 -35.63
CA LEU A 258 24.80 36.41 -34.41
C LEU A 258 24.81 37.77 -33.69
N SER A 259 25.90 38.54 -33.78
CA SER A 259 25.95 39.92 -33.26
C SER A 259 24.91 40.83 -33.93
N SER A 260 24.69 40.66 -35.23
CA SER A 260 23.65 41.38 -35.98
C SER A 260 22.23 41.01 -35.56
N LYS A 261 21.99 39.75 -35.15
CA LYS A 261 20.66 39.28 -34.73
C LYS A 261 20.37 39.63 -33.27
N LEU A 262 21.40 39.66 -32.42
CA LEU A 262 21.30 40.11 -31.02
C LEU A 262 20.91 41.60 -30.95
N ALA A 263 21.53 42.45 -31.76
CA ALA A 263 21.21 43.88 -31.81
C ALA A 263 19.76 44.16 -32.27
N LEU A 264 19.22 43.30 -33.16
CA LEU A 264 17.84 43.38 -33.64
C LEU A 264 16.84 42.93 -32.55
N ALA A 265 17.16 41.85 -31.82
CA ALA A 265 16.35 41.39 -30.70
C ALA A 265 16.39 42.35 -29.50
N GLU A 266 17.51 43.04 -29.26
CA GLU A 266 17.60 44.08 -28.23
C GLU A 266 16.76 45.32 -28.58
N SER A 267 16.68 45.67 -29.86
CA SER A 267 15.77 46.71 -30.37
C SER A 267 14.30 46.30 -30.16
N GLU A 268 13.93 45.08 -30.56
CA GLU A 268 12.56 44.56 -30.40
C GLU A 268 12.15 44.44 -28.93
N LEU A 269 13.08 44.05 -28.04
CA LEU A 269 12.84 44.03 -26.59
C LEU A 269 12.63 45.44 -26.02
N SER A 270 13.32 46.44 -26.56
CA SER A 270 13.14 47.83 -26.14
C SER A 270 11.78 48.39 -26.60
N ASP A 271 11.35 48.06 -27.81
CA ASP A 271 10.04 48.45 -28.35
C ASP A 271 8.89 47.75 -27.60
N LEU A 272 9.07 46.48 -27.24
CA LEU A 272 8.12 45.73 -26.42
C LEU A 272 8.01 46.30 -25.00
N LYS A 273 9.12 46.73 -24.38
CA LYS A 273 9.10 47.42 -23.07
C LYS A 273 8.38 48.77 -23.14
N VAL A 274 8.57 49.53 -24.21
CA VAL A 274 7.84 50.78 -24.45
C VAL A 274 6.36 50.51 -24.67
N SER A 275 6.01 49.45 -25.39
CA SER A 275 4.60 49.04 -25.57
C SER A 275 3.97 48.59 -24.24
N ALA A 276 4.69 47.84 -23.41
CA ALA A 276 4.21 47.37 -22.11
C ALA A 276 3.95 48.55 -21.15
N ALA A 277 4.87 49.52 -21.11
CA ALA A 277 4.69 50.75 -20.34
C ALA A 277 3.51 51.61 -20.87
N GLN A 278 3.25 51.61 -22.19
CA GLN A 278 2.06 52.25 -22.77
C GLN A 278 0.76 51.54 -22.40
N TRP A 279 0.76 50.21 -22.36
CA TRP A 279 -0.40 49.42 -21.92
C TRP A 279 -0.66 49.55 -20.43
N GLU A 280 0.39 49.63 -19.61
CA GLU A 280 0.30 49.87 -18.17
C GLU A 280 -0.23 51.29 -17.88
N LYS A 281 0.24 52.30 -18.63
CA LYS A 281 -0.32 53.65 -18.59
C LYS A 281 -1.79 53.68 -19.01
N LYS A 282 -2.16 53.00 -20.11
CA LYS A 282 -3.57 52.86 -20.54
C LYS A 282 -4.43 52.12 -19.52
N ALA A 283 -3.89 51.12 -18.83
CA ALA A 283 -4.60 50.41 -17.76
C ALA A 283 -4.83 51.32 -16.55
N THR A 284 -3.85 52.15 -16.17
CA THR A 284 -4.03 53.16 -15.10
C THR A 284 -4.98 54.28 -15.51
N GLU A 285 -4.96 54.74 -16.76
CA GLU A 285 -5.90 55.72 -17.30
C GLU A 285 -7.31 55.13 -17.37
N SER A 286 -7.47 53.87 -17.81
CA SER A 286 -8.75 53.16 -17.83
C SER A 286 -9.29 52.92 -16.42
N ALA A 287 -8.44 52.59 -15.44
CA ALA A 287 -8.84 52.48 -14.04
C ALA A 287 -9.24 53.83 -13.42
N SER A 288 -8.59 54.92 -13.83
CA SER A 288 -8.95 56.29 -13.41
C SER A 288 -10.25 56.77 -14.07
N GLU A 289 -10.51 56.38 -15.32
CA GLU A 289 -11.74 56.68 -16.05
C GLU A 289 -12.92 55.85 -15.52
N VAL A 290 -12.68 54.60 -15.13
CA VAL A 290 -13.66 53.76 -14.41
C VAL A 290 -14.00 54.38 -13.05
N ASN A 291 -13.02 54.93 -12.32
CA ASN A 291 -13.28 55.64 -11.05
C ASN A 291 -14.00 56.98 -11.25
N ARG A 292 -13.72 57.70 -12.35
CA ARG A 292 -14.42 58.93 -12.75
C ARG A 292 -15.87 58.64 -13.13
N LEU A 293 -16.10 57.61 -13.93
CA LEU A 293 -17.44 57.13 -14.32
C LEU A 293 -18.22 56.58 -13.13
N LEU A 294 -17.57 55.91 -12.17
CA LEU A 294 -18.19 55.48 -10.91
C LEU A 294 -18.58 56.66 -10.01
N SER A 295 -17.85 57.78 -10.04
CA SER A 295 -18.25 59.02 -9.35
C SER A 295 -19.37 59.79 -10.07
N GLU A 296 -19.41 59.75 -11.40
CA GLU A 296 -20.50 60.36 -12.20
C GLU A 296 -21.81 59.56 -12.12
N LEU A 297 -21.73 58.22 -12.08
CA LEU A 297 -22.87 57.32 -11.80
C LEU A 297 -23.35 57.42 -10.34
N GLY A 298 -22.55 57.97 -9.42
CA GLY A 298 -22.91 58.17 -8.02
C GLY A 298 -23.78 59.41 -7.73
N ALA A 299 -23.97 60.31 -8.70
CA ALA A 299 -24.62 61.61 -8.46
C ALA A 299 -26.04 61.76 -9.02
N GLY A 300 -26.62 60.73 -9.65
CA GLY A 300 -27.94 60.91 -10.29
C GLY A 300 -28.67 59.64 -10.70
N ASN A 301 -28.99 58.74 -9.77
CA ASN A 301 -30.23 57.96 -9.81
C ASN A 301 -30.45 57.18 -8.50
N GLU A 302 -31.50 57.52 -7.74
CA GLU A 302 -31.82 56.89 -6.46
C GLU A 302 -32.46 55.49 -6.57
N GLU A 303 -32.64 54.93 -7.78
CA GLU A 303 -33.30 53.63 -7.96
C GLU A 303 -32.37 52.39 -7.96
N TRP A 304 -31.04 52.58 -7.91
CA TRP A 304 -30.07 51.47 -7.84
C TRP A 304 -29.39 51.33 -6.46
N SER A 305 -29.85 52.09 -5.47
CA SER A 305 -29.39 52.01 -4.08
C SER A 305 -30.36 51.20 -3.21
N SER A 306 -30.37 49.89 -3.36
CA SER A 306 -30.55 49.03 -2.18
C SER A 306 -29.18 48.60 -1.72
N ARG A 307 -28.68 49.45 -0.83
CA ARG A 307 -27.38 49.46 -0.17
C ARG A 307 -27.42 48.44 0.96
N ASP A 308 -26.91 47.23 0.74
CA ASP A 308 -26.45 46.38 1.85
C ASP A 308 -24.95 46.58 2.01
N GLY A 309 -24.58 47.04 3.19
CA GLY A 309 -23.32 47.72 3.47
C GLY A 309 -22.10 46.81 3.49
N ASN A 310 -21.47 46.64 2.33
CA ASN A 310 -20.03 46.51 2.17
C ASN A 310 -19.77 46.52 0.67
N GLY A 311 -18.99 47.48 0.15
CA GLY A 311 -18.81 47.75 -1.28
C GLY A 311 -18.19 46.61 -2.11
N VAL A 312 -18.91 45.51 -2.27
CA VAL A 312 -18.53 44.29 -3.00
C VAL A 312 -19.53 44.12 -4.16
N PRO A 313 -19.07 43.91 -5.42
CA PRO A 313 -19.97 43.80 -6.57
C PRO A 313 -20.91 42.59 -6.47
N ARG A 314 -22.20 42.78 -6.83
CA ARG A 314 -23.28 41.76 -6.75
C ARG A 314 -22.90 40.38 -7.33
N THR A 315 -22.05 40.34 -8.35
CA THR A 315 -21.58 39.10 -9.01
C THR A 315 -20.75 38.19 -8.09
N THR A 316 -20.01 38.76 -7.13
CA THR A 316 -19.21 37.98 -6.17
C THR A 316 -20.04 37.51 -4.98
N ILE A 317 -21.11 38.21 -4.61
CA ILE A 317 -22.08 37.78 -3.59
C ILE A 317 -22.86 36.56 -4.11
N GLU A 318 -23.31 36.61 -5.37
CA GLU A 318 -24.03 35.50 -6.01
C GLU A 318 -23.16 34.24 -6.20
N GLU A 319 -21.88 34.38 -6.52
CA GLU A 319 -20.93 33.24 -6.61
C GLU A 319 -20.70 32.61 -5.24
N ASN A 320 -20.54 33.45 -4.21
CA ASN A 320 -20.38 33.01 -2.83
C ASN A 320 -21.61 32.28 -2.27
N ASP A 321 -22.81 32.81 -2.50
CA ASP A 321 -24.06 32.16 -2.14
C ASP A 321 -24.24 30.82 -2.88
N THR A 322 -23.76 30.74 -4.13
CA THR A 322 -23.77 29.51 -4.92
C THR A 322 -22.84 28.44 -4.32
N ILE A 323 -21.62 28.82 -3.92
CA ILE A 323 -20.68 27.91 -3.25
C ILE A 323 -21.29 27.40 -1.94
N ASP A 324 -21.86 28.29 -1.13
CA ASP A 324 -22.49 27.92 0.15
C ASP A 324 -23.71 27.00 -0.04
N ALA A 325 -24.50 27.20 -1.10
CA ALA A 325 -25.59 26.30 -1.49
C ALA A 325 -25.09 24.92 -1.93
N VAL A 326 -24.01 24.86 -2.74
CA VAL A 326 -23.40 23.60 -3.19
C VAL A 326 -22.82 22.82 -2.00
N LEU A 327 -22.07 23.47 -1.11
CA LEU A 327 -21.50 22.83 0.09
C LEU A 327 -22.62 22.29 0.99
N SER A 328 -23.69 23.05 1.18
CA SER A 328 -24.84 22.62 1.99
C SER A 328 -25.60 21.46 1.32
N PHE A 329 -25.73 21.47 -0.01
CA PHE A 329 -26.31 20.38 -0.77
C PHE A 329 -25.48 19.09 -0.67
N ILE A 330 -24.15 19.18 -0.78
CA ILE A 330 -23.24 18.03 -0.63
C ILE A 330 -23.41 17.40 0.76
N CYS A 331 -23.42 18.21 1.82
CA CYS A 331 -23.66 17.70 3.18
C CYS A 331 -25.04 17.03 3.34
N ALA A 332 -26.07 17.52 2.65
CA ALA A 332 -27.42 16.96 2.72
C ALA A 332 -27.60 15.67 1.89
N ILE A 333 -26.88 15.54 0.78
CA ILE A 333 -26.99 14.39 -0.14
C ILE A 333 -26.04 13.25 0.20
N ALA A 334 -24.83 13.54 0.70
CA ALA A 334 -23.83 12.51 1.00
C ALA A 334 -24.33 11.38 1.94
N PRO A 335 -25.14 11.65 2.99
CA PRO A 335 -25.73 10.59 3.82
C PRO A 335 -26.80 9.76 3.10
N LYS A 336 -27.45 10.32 2.07
CA LYS A 336 -28.55 9.70 1.31
C LYS A 336 -28.07 8.88 0.11
N VAL A 337 -26.82 9.08 -0.31
CA VAL A 337 -26.18 8.35 -1.41
C VAL A 337 -25.52 7.09 -0.84
N SER A 338 -25.63 5.98 -1.59
CA SER A 338 -24.99 4.73 -1.22
C SER A 338 -23.48 4.93 -1.10
N PRO A 339 -22.78 4.28 -0.14
CA PRO A 339 -21.35 4.48 0.04
C PRO A 339 -20.54 4.33 -1.27
N ALA A 340 -20.87 3.34 -2.09
CA ALA A 340 -20.20 3.12 -3.38
C ALA A 340 -20.33 4.29 -4.37
N ALA A 341 -21.46 5.02 -4.35
CA ALA A 341 -21.73 6.13 -5.26
C ALA A 341 -21.27 7.50 -4.70
N ARG A 342 -20.76 7.57 -3.47
CA ARG A 342 -20.28 8.84 -2.90
C ARG A 342 -19.06 9.41 -3.61
N LYS A 343 -18.29 8.58 -4.33
CA LYS A 343 -17.19 9.05 -5.18
C LYS A 343 -17.64 9.98 -6.32
N GLU A 344 -18.90 9.86 -6.75
CA GLU A 344 -19.51 10.74 -7.77
C GLU A 344 -19.67 12.19 -7.26
N LEU A 345 -19.50 12.44 -5.95
CA LEU A 345 -19.53 13.79 -5.37
C LEU A 345 -18.17 14.49 -5.45
N LEU A 346 -17.07 13.76 -5.71
CA LEU A 346 -15.71 14.32 -5.75
C LEU A 346 -15.57 15.46 -6.77
N PRO A 347 -16.08 15.37 -8.01
CA PRO A 347 -15.98 16.49 -8.97
C PRO A 347 -16.66 17.77 -8.46
N MET A 348 -17.80 17.65 -7.76
CA MET A 348 -18.49 18.80 -7.19
C MET A 348 -17.70 19.42 -6.03
N ILE A 349 -17.10 18.58 -5.18
CA ILE A 349 -16.24 19.05 -4.07
C ILE A 349 -15.00 19.74 -4.64
N SER A 350 -14.32 19.14 -5.62
CA SER A 350 -13.16 19.75 -6.30
C SER A 350 -13.51 21.11 -6.90
N ARG A 351 -14.64 21.22 -7.61
CA ARG A 351 -15.09 22.50 -8.18
C ARG A 351 -15.40 23.55 -7.10
N ALA A 352 -16.08 23.16 -6.02
CA ALA A 352 -16.36 24.06 -4.90
C ALA A 352 -15.05 24.52 -4.22
N CYS A 353 -14.08 23.62 -4.07
CA CYS A 353 -12.79 23.92 -3.46
C CYS A 353 -11.94 24.88 -4.31
N VAL A 354 -11.87 24.64 -5.63
CA VAL A 354 -11.18 25.54 -6.57
C VAL A 354 -11.79 26.94 -6.55
N ARG A 355 -13.12 27.05 -6.49
CA ARG A 355 -13.82 28.35 -6.49
C ARG A 355 -13.80 29.06 -5.14
N ALA A 356 -13.61 28.31 -4.05
CA ALA A 356 -13.43 28.87 -2.71
C ALA A 356 -12.00 29.41 -2.48
N ALA A 357 -11.07 29.24 -3.43
CA ALA A 357 -9.71 29.73 -3.32
C ALA A 357 -9.69 31.26 -3.11
N GLY A 358 -9.24 31.68 -1.92
CA GLY A 358 -9.21 33.09 -1.49
C GLY A 358 -10.14 33.43 -0.31
N ASP A 359 -11.11 32.56 0.03
CA ASP A 359 -11.92 32.66 1.26
C ASP A 359 -11.56 31.50 2.21
N GLU A 360 -10.86 31.82 3.30
CA GLU A 360 -10.34 30.85 4.26
C GLU A 360 -11.43 29.95 4.86
N LYS A 361 -12.64 30.48 5.13
CA LYS A 361 -13.72 29.71 5.76
C LYS A 361 -14.35 28.73 4.78
N ARG A 362 -14.61 29.18 3.55
CA ARG A 362 -15.20 28.32 2.51
C ARG A 362 -14.19 27.29 2.01
N ALA A 363 -12.93 27.69 1.86
CA ALA A 363 -11.84 26.81 1.49
C ALA A 363 -11.69 25.68 2.52
N ALA A 364 -11.66 26.00 3.82
CA ALA A 364 -11.62 25.00 4.89
C ALA A 364 -12.85 24.08 4.90
N ARG A 365 -14.07 24.63 4.72
CA ARG A 365 -15.30 23.83 4.66
C ARG A 365 -15.30 22.87 3.47
N SER A 366 -14.84 23.33 2.30
CA SER A 366 -14.78 22.52 1.09
C SER A 366 -13.68 21.46 1.13
N SER A 367 -12.51 21.76 1.69
CA SER A 367 -11.38 20.82 1.76
C SER A 367 -11.64 19.69 2.77
N ASN A 368 -12.32 19.98 3.88
CA ASN A 368 -12.71 18.95 4.86
C ASN A 368 -13.67 17.90 4.27
N LEU A 369 -14.50 18.26 3.28
CA LEU A 369 -15.45 17.31 2.68
C LEU A 369 -14.75 16.10 2.04
N PHE A 370 -13.54 16.26 1.51
CA PHE A 370 -12.78 15.13 0.95
C PHE A 370 -12.54 14.01 1.98
N PHE A 371 -12.29 14.38 3.23
CA PHE A 371 -12.04 13.44 4.33
C PHE A 371 -13.33 12.99 5.04
N GLU A 372 -14.42 13.73 4.89
CA GLU A 372 -15.71 13.44 5.54
C GLU A 372 -16.63 12.54 4.71
N LEU A 373 -16.44 12.46 3.38
CA LEU A 373 -17.25 11.63 2.47
C LEU A 373 -17.39 10.17 2.95
N PHE A 374 -16.29 9.64 3.46
CA PHE A 374 -16.19 8.27 3.96
C PHE A 374 -15.73 8.26 5.41
N LYS A 375 -16.32 7.35 6.19
CA LYS A 375 -15.86 7.11 7.56
C LYS A 375 -14.56 6.30 7.57
N ALA A 376 -14.49 5.28 6.72
CA ALA A 376 -13.33 4.41 6.51
C ALA A 376 -13.20 4.09 5.01
N PRO A 377 -12.41 4.86 4.25
CA PRO A 377 -12.24 4.66 2.80
C PRO A 377 -11.37 3.43 2.49
N ASN A 378 -11.83 2.60 1.54
CA ASN A 378 -11.02 1.50 0.99
C ASN A 378 -9.93 2.02 0.04
N ALA A 379 -9.01 1.16 -0.42
CA ALA A 379 -7.88 1.57 -1.26
C ALA A 379 -8.29 2.33 -2.54
N GLU A 380 -9.27 1.81 -3.30
CA GLU A 380 -9.78 2.46 -4.53
C GLU A 380 -10.38 3.85 -4.23
N GLN A 381 -11.11 3.97 -3.11
CA GLN A 381 -11.68 5.25 -2.68
C GLN A 381 -10.60 6.23 -2.25
N ARG A 382 -9.53 5.76 -1.57
CA ARG A 382 -8.40 6.61 -1.19
C ARG A 382 -7.70 7.16 -2.43
N ASP A 383 -7.39 6.32 -3.41
CA ASP A 383 -6.78 6.75 -4.67
C ASP A 383 -7.62 7.81 -5.37
N ALA A 384 -8.94 7.59 -5.49
CA ALA A 384 -9.84 8.56 -6.12
C ALA A 384 -9.91 9.91 -5.38
N ILE A 385 -9.93 9.89 -4.04
CA ILE A 385 -9.92 11.12 -3.23
C ILE A 385 -8.60 11.86 -3.37
N VAL A 386 -7.48 11.12 -3.31
CA VAL A 386 -6.13 11.66 -3.39
C VAL A 386 -5.86 12.29 -4.75
N ASP A 387 -6.28 11.65 -5.84
CA ASP A 387 -6.21 12.21 -7.20
C ASP A 387 -7.06 13.48 -7.31
N ALA A 388 -8.26 13.50 -6.71
CA ALA A 388 -9.11 14.69 -6.71
C ALA A 388 -8.46 15.86 -5.94
N ILE A 389 -7.77 15.60 -4.82
CA ILE A 389 -7.02 16.62 -4.06
C ILE A 389 -5.83 17.14 -4.88
N ALA A 390 -5.06 16.25 -5.51
CA ALA A 390 -3.91 16.63 -6.34
C ALA A 390 -4.34 17.53 -7.52
N ASN A 391 -5.44 17.18 -8.20
CA ASN A 391 -6.01 17.96 -9.30
C ASN A 391 -6.49 19.35 -8.84
N VAL A 392 -7.05 19.48 -7.63
CA VAL A 392 -7.41 20.79 -7.07
C VAL A 392 -6.18 21.66 -6.89
N GLY A 393 -5.09 21.09 -6.36
CA GLY A 393 -3.84 21.81 -6.16
C GLY A 393 -3.18 22.24 -7.47
N GLU A 394 -3.23 21.42 -8.52
CA GLU A 394 -2.74 21.77 -9.85
C GLU A 394 -3.49 22.98 -10.44
N ILE A 395 -4.80 23.09 -10.21
CA ILE A 395 -5.62 24.19 -10.73
C ILE A 395 -5.44 25.48 -9.92
N VAL A 396 -5.38 25.37 -8.59
CA VAL A 396 -5.37 26.52 -7.65
C VAL A 396 -3.95 27.06 -7.44
N GLY A 397 -2.93 26.23 -7.66
CA GLY A 397 -1.53 26.56 -7.45
C GLY A 397 -1.09 26.49 -5.99
N MET A 398 0.24 26.45 -5.80
CA MET A 398 0.88 26.16 -4.52
C MET A 398 0.47 27.10 -3.38
N ASN A 399 0.44 28.41 -3.62
CA ASN A 399 0.18 29.41 -2.57
C ASN A 399 -1.20 29.28 -1.93
N ALA A 400 -2.24 29.08 -2.75
CA ALA A 400 -3.60 28.93 -2.27
C ALA A 400 -3.86 27.50 -1.75
N PHE A 401 -3.16 26.49 -2.29
CA PHE A 401 -3.18 25.13 -1.74
C PHE A 401 -2.57 25.07 -0.33
N GLU A 402 -1.44 25.75 -0.09
CA GLU A 402 -0.80 25.79 1.22
C GLU A 402 -1.75 26.34 2.30
N GLY A 403 -2.40 27.48 2.02
CA GLY A 403 -3.36 28.09 2.95
C GLY A 403 -4.57 27.19 3.24
N THR A 404 -5.04 26.45 2.23
CA THR A 404 -6.30 25.68 2.32
C THR A 404 -6.11 24.27 2.88
N PHE A 405 -5.11 23.55 2.40
CA PHE A 405 -4.89 22.14 2.73
C PHE A 405 -3.78 21.98 3.77
N ILE A 406 -2.61 22.58 3.55
CA ILE A 406 -1.43 22.35 4.42
C ILE A 406 -1.63 22.96 5.81
N ARG A 407 -2.07 24.23 5.87
CA ARG A 407 -2.42 24.89 7.14
C ARG A 407 -3.78 24.48 7.69
N GLY A 408 -4.59 23.82 6.87
CA GLY A 408 -5.92 23.31 7.21
C GLY A 408 -5.92 21.81 7.51
N CYS A 409 -6.59 21.03 6.66
CA CYS A 409 -6.91 19.62 6.91
C CYS A 409 -5.71 18.66 6.93
N LEU A 410 -4.60 19.01 6.27
CA LEU A 410 -3.34 18.22 6.28
C LEU A 410 -2.37 18.67 7.39
N GLY A 411 -2.72 19.71 8.14
CA GLY A 411 -1.91 20.24 9.23
C GLY A 411 -1.79 19.25 10.40
N SER A 412 -0.71 19.35 11.17
CA SER A 412 -0.42 18.41 12.26
C SER A 412 -1.50 18.32 13.33
N GLU A 413 -2.07 19.46 13.73
CA GLU A 413 -3.14 19.51 14.71
C GLU A 413 -4.43 18.87 14.19
N ALA A 414 -4.79 19.12 12.93
CA ALA A 414 -5.98 18.53 12.32
C ALA A 414 -5.85 17.01 12.20
N VAL A 415 -4.73 16.52 11.68
CA VAL A 415 -4.46 15.09 11.48
C VAL A 415 -4.50 14.31 12.78
N ALA A 416 -4.01 14.89 13.89
CA ALA A 416 -4.02 14.24 15.21
C ALA A 416 -5.44 13.96 15.74
N THR A 417 -6.46 14.70 15.28
CA THR A 417 -7.86 14.50 15.69
C THR A 417 -8.63 13.49 14.82
N MET A 418 -8.03 13.04 13.72
CA MET A 418 -8.67 12.12 12.78
C MET A 418 -8.60 10.66 13.26
N ASN A 419 -9.56 9.84 12.81
CA ASN A 419 -9.49 8.38 13.00
C ASN A 419 -8.37 7.77 12.14
N GLU A 420 -7.99 6.54 12.50
CA GLU A 420 -6.95 5.77 11.83
C GLU A 420 -7.05 5.79 10.29
N GLU A 421 -8.21 5.45 9.75
CA GLU A 421 -8.38 5.28 8.30
C GLU A 421 -8.28 6.61 7.53
N ARG A 422 -8.62 7.74 8.17
CA ARG A 422 -8.43 9.07 7.59
C ARG A 422 -6.99 9.53 7.69
N ARG A 423 -6.26 9.17 8.75
CA ARG A 423 -4.82 9.43 8.86
C ARG A 423 -4.04 8.68 7.78
N VAL A 424 -4.45 7.45 7.45
CA VAL A 424 -3.92 6.71 6.28
C VAL A 424 -4.24 7.46 4.98
N LEU A 425 -5.47 7.96 4.79
CA LEU A 425 -5.81 8.76 3.61
C LEU A 425 -4.97 10.05 3.48
N VAL A 426 -4.71 10.74 4.60
CA VAL A 426 -3.82 11.91 4.63
C VAL A 426 -2.41 11.52 4.18
N LEU A 427 -1.91 10.38 4.64
CA LEU A 427 -0.59 9.87 4.29
C LEU A 427 -0.47 9.53 2.80
N ASP A 428 -1.49 8.86 2.23
CA ASP A 428 -1.60 8.60 0.79
C ASP A 428 -1.65 9.93 -0.01
N ALA A 429 -2.38 10.93 0.50
CA ALA A 429 -2.42 12.27 -0.10
C ALA A 429 -1.04 12.95 -0.09
N ILE A 430 -0.32 12.89 1.03
CA ILE A 430 1.03 13.46 1.15
C ILE A 430 1.98 12.81 0.14
N ALA A 431 1.94 11.49 -0.01
CA ALA A 431 2.78 10.77 -0.98
C ALA A 431 2.49 11.19 -2.43
N LYS A 432 1.20 11.30 -2.81
CA LYS A 432 0.80 11.75 -4.16
C LYS A 432 1.17 13.21 -4.42
N LEU A 433 0.95 14.08 -3.44
CA LEU A 433 1.31 15.50 -3.54
C LEU A 433 2.81 15.64 -3.76
N GLY A 434 3.63 14.92 -2.99
CA GLY A 434 5.08 14.92 -3.16
C GLY A 434 5.57 14.39 -4.52
N ALA A 435 4.76 13.59 -5.22
CA ALA A 435 5.06 13.11 -6.57
C ALA A 435 4.53 14.04 -7.68
N SER A 436 3.79 15.09 -7.33
CA SER A 436 3.20 16.03 -8.29
C SER A 436 4.19 17.14 -8.65
N SER A 437 4.34 17.45 -9.94
CA SER A 437 5.31 18.44 -10.45
C SER A 437 5.10 19.86 -9.92
N TRP A 438 3.85 20.24 -9.60
CA TRP A 438 3.49 21.57 -9.10
C TRP A 438 3.77 21.75 -7.60
N PHE A 439 4.01 20.66 -6.85
CA PHE A 439 4.16 20.69 -5.40
C PHE A 439 5.63 20.85 -5.00
N THR A 440 5.95 21.93 -4.28
CA THR A 440 7.36 22.30 -4.02
C THR A 440 7.81 22.09 -2.57
N LEU A 441 6.91 21.77 -1.63
CA LEU A 441 7.21 21.67 -0.20
C LEU A 441 7.66 20.25 0.23
N ASN A 442 8.84 19.84 -0.21
CA ASN A 442 9.39 18.52 0.15
C ASN A 442 9.53 18.29 1.67
N ASN A 443 9.87 19.33 2.43
CA ASN A 443 9.97 19.23 3.90
C ASN A 443 8.64 18.80 4.54
N PHE A 444 7.51 19.27 4.01
CA PHE A 444 6.19 18.88 4.50
C PHE A 444 5.93 17.38 4.29
N VAL A 445 6.36 16.84 3.14
CA VAL A 445 6.25 15.41 2.82
C VAL A 445 7.09 14.58 3.79
N MET A 446 8.35 14.97 3.96
CA MET A 446 9.29 14.30 4.87
C MET A 446 8.82 14.33 6.32
N ASP A 447 8.33 15.48 6.80
CA ASP A 447 7.75 15.60 8.15
C ASP A 447 6.43 14.82 8.29
N GLY A 448 5.67 14.66 7.21
CA GLY A 448 4.52 13.77 7.14
C GLY A 448 4.92 12.31 7.38
N PHE A 449 5.93 11.82 6.67
CA PHE A 449 6.44 10.45 6.81
C PHE A 449 7.05 10.21 8.19
N LYS A 450 7.87 11.13 8.71
CA LYS A 450 8.43 11.02 10.08
C LYS A 450 7.33 10.90 11.14
N ARG A 451 6.27 11.70 11.03
CA ARG A 451 5.13 11.63 11.96
C ARG A 451 4.36 10.33 11.83
N ALA A 452 4.07 9.89 10.62
CA ALA A 452 3.37 8.63 10.38
C ALA A 452 4.18 7.42 10.86
N ALA A 453 5.52 7.50 10.84
CA ALA A 453 6.40 6.44 11.32
C ALA A 453 6.39 6.23 12.84
N VAL A 454 5.90 7.21 13.61
CA VAL A 454 5.77 7.15 15.08
C VAL A 454 4.32 7.32 15.53
N ASP A 455 3.37 7.05 14.64
CA ASP A 455 1.94 7.17 14.93
C ASP A 455 1.51 6.18 16.03
N PRO A 456 0.61 6.56 16.95
CA PRO A 456 0.10 5.64 17.98
C PRO A 456 -0.64 4.41 17.42
N SER A 457 -1.13 4.43 16.17
CA SER A 457 -1.77 3.27 15.54
C SER A 457 -0.79 2.49 14.68
N ASP A 458 -0.71 1.18 14.93
CA ASP A 458 0.09 0.23 14.17
C ASP A 458 -0.33 0.20 12.69
N GLY A 459 -1.63 0.33 12.39
CA GLY A 459 -2.14 0.35 11.02
C GLY A 459 -1.59 1.54 10.20
N VAL A 460 -1.49 2.73 10.83
CA VAL A 460 -0.89 3.91 10.17
C VAL A 460 0.61 3.72 9.94
N ARG A 461 1.32 3.19 10.93
CA ARG A 461 2.77 2.92 10.81
C ARG A 461 3.06 1.88 9.72
N ALA A 462 2.25 0.84 9.61
CA ALA A 462 2.36 -0.17 8.55
C ALA A 462 2.08 0.42 7.16
N GLU A 463 1.02 1.24 7.00
CA GLU A 463 0.73 1.92 5.74
C GLU A 463 1.75 2.99 5.36
N CYS A 464 2.48 3.56 6.34
CA CYS A 464 3.59 4.47 6.08
C CYS A 464 4.64 3.86 5.15
N SER A 465 4.97 2.58 5.35
CA SER A 465 5.92 1.86 4.49
C SER A 465 5.48 1.85 3.02
N ARG A 466 4.18 1.63 2.77
CA ARG A 466 3.61 1.59 1.41
C ARG A 466 3.49 2.98 0.79
N ALA A 467 3.10 3.98 1.57
CA ALA A 467 3.00 5.35 1.09
C ALA A 467 4.38 5.91 0.69
N VAL A 468 5.41 5.65 1.49
CA VAL A 468 6.78 6.06 1.19
C VAL A 468 7.31 5.29 -0.03
N GLU A 469 7.04 4.00 -0.16
CA GLU A 469 7.41 3.21 -1.34
C GLU A 469 6.79 3.79 -2.63
N ARG A 470 5.50 4.13 -2.62
CA ARG A 470 4.86 4.81 -3.76
C ARG A 470 5.49 6.15 -4.09
N TYR A 471 5.89 6.92 -3.07
CA TYR A 471 6.59 8.18 -3.27
C TYR A 471 7.96 7.97 -3.93
N ILE A 472 8.76 6.97 -3.50
CA ILE A 472 10.03 6.62 -4.13
C ILE A 472 9.83 6.13 -5.57
N ALA A 473 8.77 5.37 -5.83
CA ALA A 473 8.48 4.84 -7.16
C ALA A 473 8.01 5.92 -8.14
N ALA A 474 7.24 6.90 -7.66
CA ALA A 474 6.66 7.96 -8.49
C ALA A 474 7.59 9.18 -8.65
N ASN A 475 8.51 9.39 -7.71
CA ASN A 475 9.41 10.54 -7.71
C ASN A 475 10.88 10.11 -7.79
N ALA A 476 11.76 11.01 -8.22
CA ALA A 476 13.21 10.85 -8.05
C ALA A 476 13.66 11.70 -6.85
N PRO A 477 13.49 11.21 -5.59
CA PRO A 477 13.82 11.99 -4.41
C PRO A 477 15.30 12.40 -4.39
N SER A 478 15.61 13.53 -3.77
CA SER A 478 17.01 13.92 -3.53
C SER A 478 17.68 13.01 -2.49
N ASP A 479 19.01 13.00 -2.48
CA ASP A 479 19.80 12.28 -1.47
C ASP A 479 19.41 12.67 -0.02
N ASP A 480 19.11 13.95 0.23
CA ASP A 480 18.67 14.46 1.54
C ASP A 480 17.30 13.90 1.97
N ASN A 481 16.36 13.80 1.02
CA ASN A 481 15.05 13.20 1.25
C ASN A 481 15.21 11.70 1.53
N MET A 482 16.10 11.04 0.80
CA MET A 482 16.38 9.62 1.00
C MET A 482 17.04 9.34 2.35
N GLU A 483 17.88 10.22 2.88
CA GLU A 483 18.42 10.09 4.25
C GLU A 483 17.31 10.11 5.31
N THR A 484 16.31 10.98 5.14
CA THR A 484 15.13 10.97 6.00
C THR A 484 14.35 9.66 5.86
N ILE A 485 14.19 9.15 4.64
CA ILE A 485 13.50 7.89 4.37
C ILE A 485 14.27 6.71 4.97
N GLU A 486 15.61 6.71 4.96
CA GLU A 486 16.43 5.71 5.66
C GLU A 486 16.07 5.68 7.15
N ASP A 487 15.98 6.84 7.80
CA ASP A 487 15.64 6.91 9.22
C ASP A 487 14.19 6.45 9.49
N VAL A 488 13.25 6.78 8.61
CA VAL A 488 11.87 6.26 8.67
C VAL A 488 11.86 4.73 8.53
N LEU A 489 12.60 4.17 7.58
CA LEU A 489 12.74 2.73 7.39
C LEU A 489 13.34 2.07 8.64
N MET A 490 14.39 2.65 9.22
CA MET A 490 15.03 2.11 10.43
C MET A 490 14.08 2.12 11.63
N THR A 491 13.26 3.17 11.77
CA THR A 491 12.22 3.24 12.82
C THR A 491 11.15 2.17 12.61
N LEU A 492 10.60 2.06 11.40
CA LEU A 492 9.52 1.10 11.09
C LEU A 492 10.01 -0.35 11.13
N ALA A 493 11.21 -0.63 10.61
CA ALA A 493 11.77 -1.98 10.61
C ALA A 493 12.09 -2.50 12.02
N CYS A 494 12.40 -1.59 12.96
CA CYS A 494 12.65 -1.90 14.37
C CYS A 494 11.44 -1.63 15.28
N ASP A 495 10.24 -1.42 14.72
CA ASP A 495 9.01 -1.16 15.47
C ASP A 495 8.69 -2.31 16.42
N GLY A 496 7.99 -2.06 17.53
CA GLY A 496 7.60 -3.13 18.46
C GLY A 496 6.49 -4.06 17.91
N SER A 497 5.80 -3.64 16.84
CA SER A 497 4.75 -4.40 16.18
C SER A 497 5.30 -5.22 15.00
N ASP A 498 5.09 -6.53 15.04
CA ASP A 498 5.49 -7.45 13.96
C ASP A 498 4.90 -7.04 12.61
N GLU A 499 3.64 -6.59 12.60
CA GLU A 499 2.94 -6.18 11.37
C GLU A 499 3.60 -4.97 10.71
N VAL A 500 4.00 -3.98 11.51
CA VAL A 500 4.67 -2.77 11.03
C VAL A 500 6.05 -3.11 10.48
N ALA A 501 6.82 -3.88 11.25
CA ALA A 501 8.18 -4.23 10.86
C ALA A 501 8.20 -5.13 9.62
N ASP A 502 7.29 -6.09 9.50
CA ASP A 502 7.15 -6.91 8.30
C ASP A 502 6.69 -6.09 7.08
N ALA A 503 5.77 -5.14 7.25
CA ALA A 503 5.38 -4.24 6.17
C ALA A 503 6.57 -3.41 5.67
N ALA A 504 7.39 -2.87 6.57
CA ALA A 504 8.59 -2.10 6.23
C ALA A 504 9.62 -2.95 5.47
N ARG A 505 9.88 -4.17 5.95
CA ARG A 505 10.82 -5.10 5.31
C ARG A 505 10.33 -5.60 3.95
N ALA A 506 9.02 -5.83 3.80
CA ALA A 506 8.45 -6.36 2.57
C ALA A 506 8.30 -5.31 1.46
N THR A 507 8.14 -4.03 1.82
CA THR A 507 7.82 -2.96 0.86
C THR A 507 8.90 -1.88 0.80
N LEU A 508 9.16 -1.19 1.91
CA LEU A 508 10.04 -0.03 1.93
C LEU A 508 11.52 -0.40 1.81
N ALA A 509 11.98 -1.45 2.50
CA ALA A 509 13.38 -1.92 2.44
C ALA A 509 13.86 -2.23 1.00
N PRO A 510 13.15 -3.06 0.21
CA PRO A 510 13.58 -3.33 -1.17
C PRO A 510 13.47 -2.08 -2.06
N ALA A 511 12.50 -1.19 -1.83
CA ALA A 511 12.37 0.05 -2.60
C ALA A 511 13.55 1.01 -2.36
N VAL A 512 13.94 1.22 -1.10
CA VAL A 512 15.10 2.04 -0.73
C VAL A 512 16.39 1.46 -1.32
N ALA A 513 16.59 0.13 -1.22
CA ALA A 513 17.76 -0.52 -1.80
C ALA A 513 17.79 -0.38 -3.32
N SER A 514 16.68 -0.64 -4.01
CA SER A 514 16.59 -0.51 -5.47
C SER A 514 16.86 0.93 -5.92
N TRP A 515 16.37 1.92 -5.19
CA TRP A 515 16.61 3.33 -5.50
C TRP A 515 18.09 3.67 -5.40
N TYR A 516 18.73 3.37 -4.27
CA TYR A 516 20.15 3.68 -4.11
C TYR A 516 21.03 2.91 -5.09
N LEU A 517 20.75 1.64 -5.35
CA LEU A 517 21.52 0.83 -6.30
C LEU A 517 21.37 1.33 -7.75
N GLY A 518 20.31 2.06 -8.07
CA GLY A 518 20.15 2.74 -9.36
C GLY A 518 20.79 4.13 -9.41
N ALA A 519 20.60 4.94 -8.36
CA ALA A 519 20.99 6.35 -8.35
C ALA A 519 22.38 6.60 -7.74
N ASN A 520 22.68 6.02 -6.57
CA ASN A 520 23.93 6.23 -5.83
C ASN A 520 24.41 4.96 -5.12
N PRO A 521 24.99 3.99 -5.86
CA PRO A 521 25.39 2.69 -5.31
C PRO A 521 26.43 2.79 -4.19
N ARG A 522 27.30 3.80 -4.23
CA ARG A 522 28.35 3.99 -3.20
C ARG A 522 27.76 4.33 -1.84
N ARG A 523 26.72 5.18 -1.80
CA ARG A 523 26.03 5.48 -0.55
C ARG A 523 25.34 4.25 0.04
N PHE A 524 24.77 3.39 -0.82
CA PHE A 524 24.24 2.10 -0.38
C PHE A 524 25.31 1.23 0.27
N THR A 525 26.44 1.02 -0.41
CA THR A 525 27.50 0.12 0.05
C THR A 525 28.23 0.64 1.28
N ASP A 526 28.60 1.92 1.28
CA ASP A 526 29.55 2.49 2.24
C ASP A 526 28.86 3.00 3.51
N VAL A 527 27.59 3.40 3.39
CA VAL A 527 26.83 4.03 4.48
C VAL A 527 25.67 3.15 4.90
N PHE A 528 24.69 2.92 4.02
CA PHE A 528 23.40 2.37 4.44
C PHE A 528 23.45 0.88 4.80
N ALA A 529 23.98 0.03 3.92
CA ALA A 529 24.11 -1.41 4.18
C ALA A 529 25.01 -1.68 5.39
N ARG A 530 26.11 -0.92 5.51
CA ARG A 530 27.01 -0.95 6.67
C ARG A 530 26.29 -0.55 7.96
N LYS A 531 25.54 0.57 7.97
CA LYS A 531 24.72 1.03 9.12
C LYS A 531 23.74 -0.04 9.60
N VAL A 532 23.09 -0.77 8.68
CA VAL A 532 22.15 -1.85 9.03
C VAL A 532 22.87 -3.04 9.69
N LEU A 533 23.95 -3.54 9.07
CA LEU A 533 24.70 -4.69 9.58
C LEU A 533 25.45 -4.39 10.88
N ASP A 534 26.06 -3.19 11.00
CA ASP A 534 26.77 -2.78 12.21
C ASP A 534 25.82 -2.67 13.40
N LYS A 535 24.64 -2.08 13.20
CA LYS A 535 23.61 -2.02 14.26
C LYS A 535 23.08 -3.40 14.63
N ALA A 536 22.93 -4.31 13.66
CA ALA A 536 22.54 -5.69 13.94
C ALA A 536 23.61 -6.38 14.81
N ALA A 537 24.89 -6.22 14.43
CA ALA A 537 26.00 -6.81 15.15
C ALA A 537 26.19 -6.18 16.54
N GLU A 538 25.97 -4.87 16.70
CA GLU A 538 25.97 -4.18 17.99
C GLU A 538 24.87 -4.70 18.91
N ALA A 539 23.65 -4.86 18.40
CA ALA A 539 22.54 -5.41 19.16
C ALA A 539 22.82 -6.85 19.65
N LEU A 540 23.52 -7.66 18.85
CA LEU A 540 23.94 -9.00 19.26
C LEU A 540 25.09 -8.98 20.28
N ARG A 541 25.98 -8.00 20.20
CA ARG A 541 27.14 -7.86 21.10
C ARG A 541 26.82 -7.35 22.49
N SER A 542 25.63 -6.80 22.73
CA SER A 542 25.32 -6.13 24.01
C SER A 542 25.43 -7.03 25.25
N GLY A 543 25.32 -8.35 25.11
CA GLY A 543 25.51 -9.33 26.20
C GLY A 543 26.93 -9.92 26.33
N TRP A 544 27.88 -9.49 25.50
CA TRP A 544 29.25 -10.00 25.49
C TRP A 544 30.21 -9.11 26.28
N THR A 545 31.25 -9.72 26.86
CA THR A 545 32.38 -9.02 27.48
C THR A 545 33.70 -9.48 26.86
N GLY A 546 34.73 -8.63 26.90
CA GLY A 546 36.05 -8.91 26.33
C GLY A 546 36.12 -8.74 24.81
N GLU A 547 37.32 -8.95 24.26
CA GLU A 547 37.60 -8.88 22.81
C GLU A 547 38.36 -10.14 22.34
N GLY A 548 38.14 -10.53 21.07
CA GLY A 548 38.82 -11.68 20.47
C GLY A 548 38.63 -12.99 21.25
N ALA A 549 39.74 -13.63 21.62
CA ALA A 549 39.74 -14.90 22.34
C ALA A 549 39.29 -14.78 23.82
N GLU A 550 39.28 -13.58 24.38
CA GLU A 550 38.77 -13.31 25.74
C GLU A 550 37.25 -13.09 25.77
N ARG A 551 36.57 -13.24 24.62
CA ARG A 551 35.12 -13.08 24.53
C ARG A 551 34.40 -14.14 25.35
N GLU A 552 33.61 -13.65 26.31
CA GLU A 552 32.73 -14.45 27.15
C GLU A 552 31.34 -13.80 27.16
N PHE A 553 30.29 -14.60 26.98
CA PHE A 553 28.92 -14.13 27.06
C PHE A 553 28.46 -14.05 28.52
N LYS A 554 28.17 -12.84 29.02
CA LYS A 554 27.73 -12.61 30.41
C LYS A 554 26.22 -12.45 30.55
N GLY A 555 25.48 -12.43 29.45
CA GLY A 555 24.04 -12.18 29.44
C GLY A 555 23.69 -10.70 29.48
N TRP A 556 22.39 -10.42 29.44
CA TRP A 556 21.85 -9.06 29.48
C TRP A 556 21.52 -8.63 30.91
N VAL A 557 21.41 -7.31 31.11
CA VAL A 557 21.09 -6.71 32.42
C VAL A 557 19.71 -7.16 32.91
N SER A 558 18.74 -7.32 32.01
CA SER A 558 17.42 -7.87 32.30
C SER A 558 16.89 -8.73 31.14
N PRO A 559 15.89 -9.59 31.37
CA PRO A 559 15.24 -10.35 30.29
C PRO A 559 14.61 -9.45 29.22
N GLU A 560 13.93 -8.37 29.63
CA GLU A 560 13.31 -7.39 28.73
C GLU A 560 14.35 -6.68 27.84
N ASP A 561 15.51 -6.36 28.40
CA ASP A 561 16.62 -5.79 27.65
C ASP A 561 17.17 -6.79 26.62
N GLY A 562 17.28 -8.08 27.00
CA GLY A 562 17.63 -9.15 26.07
C GLY A 562 16.62 -9.33 24.94
N ASP A 563 15.32 -9.30 25.24
CA ASP A 563 14.25 -9.38 24.24
C ASP A 563 14.32 -8.23 23.25
N ARG A 564 14.55 -7.01 23.74
CA ARG A 564 14.70 -5.82 22.91
C ARG A 564 15.90 -5.96 21.96
N HIS A 565 17.07 -6.34 22.47
CA HIS A 565 18.26 -6.53 21.63
C HIS A 565 18.09 -7.63 20.59
N ARG A 566 17.44 -8.74 20.96
CA ARG A 566 17.12 -9.84 20.04
C ARG A 566 16.15 -9.42 18.95
N TRP A 567 15.11 -8.65 19.31
CA TRP A 567 14.18 -8.07 18.37
C TRP A 567 14.89 -7.16 17.37
N HIS A 568 15.69 -6.20 17.85
CA HIS A 568 16.44 -5.29 16.99
C HIS A 568 17.38 -6.03 16.05
N ALA A 569 18.15 -7.01 16.56
CA ALA A 569 19.03 -7.83 15.73
C ALA A 569 18.25 -8.58 14.64
N THR A 570 17.17 -9.26 15.02
CA THR A 570 16.30 -10.00 14.09
C THR A 570 15.73 -9.09 13.00
N SER A 571 15.19 -7.95 13.41
CA SER A 571 14.62 -6.94 12.52
C SER A 571 15.62 -6.42 11.49
N LEU A 572 16.84 -6.10 11.92
CA LEU A 572 17.89 -5.57 11.04
C LEU A 572 18.45 -6.64 10.10
N VAL A 573 18.62 -7.86 10.59
CA VAL A 573 19.05 -9.01 9.76
C VAL A 573 18.02 -9.31 8.67
N LYS A 574 16.73 -9.34 9.00
CA LYS A 574 15.64 -9.51 8.02
C LYS A 574 15.51 -8.31 7.07
N THR A 575 15.85 -7.11 7.53
CA THR A 575 15.90 -5.93 6.65
C THR A 575 17.03 -6.08 5.62
N PHE A 576 18.20 -6.56 6.04
CA PHE A 576 19.29 -6.87 5.12
C PHE A 576 18.94 -8.02 4.16
N GLU A 577 18.25 -9.05 4.64
CA GLU A 577 17.71 -10.12 3.79
C GLU A 577 16.83 -9.56 2.66
N ALA A 578 15.97 -8.58 2.95
CA ALA A 578 15.12 -7.93 1.95
C ALA A 578 15.91 -7.20 0.85
N PHE A 579 17.17 -6.82 1.10
CA PHE A 579 18.05 -6.22 0.10
C PHE A 579 18.63 -7.23 -0.88
N ALA A 580 18.57 -8.53 -0.60
CA ALA A 580 19.23 -9.56 -1.42
C ALA A 580 18.75 -9.55 -2.88
N ARG A 581 17.45 -9.37 -3.12
CA ARG A 581 16.91 -9.29 -4.48
C ARG A 581 17.38 -8.04 -5.23
N PRO A 582 17.21 -6.80 -4.71
CA PRO A 582 17.77 -5.61 -5.32
C PRO A 582 19.28 -5.70 -5.60
N ILE A 583 20.06 -6.27 -4.67
CA ILE A 583 21.51 -6.45 -4.86
C ILE A 583 21.80 -7.41 -6.02
N ARG A 584 21.07 -8.51 -6.16
CA ARG A 584 21.24 -9.45 -7.28
C ARG A 584 20.89 -8.82 -8.64
N GLU A 585 19.82 -8.03 -8.67
CA GLU A 585 19.41 -7.27 -9.85
C GLU A 585 20.49 -6.23 -10.22
N ALA A 586 21.03 -5.52 -9.25
CA ALA A 586 22.12 -4.56 -9.44
C ALA A 586 23.44 -5.21 -9.87
N LEU A 587 23.80 -6.38 -9.35
CA LEU A 587 24.95 -7.16 -9.83
C LEU A 587 24.78 -7.49 -11.32
N SER A 588 23.60 -7.99 -11.69
CA SER A 588 23.32 -8.32 -13.09
C SER A 588 23.40 -7.10 -14.00
N ALA A 589 22.91 -5.95 -13.55
CA ALA A 589 22.92 -4.69 -14.31
C ALA A 589 24.29 -4.02 -14.40
N THR A 590 25.13 -4.14 -13.37
CA THR A 590 26.45 -3.48 -13.30
C THR A 590 27.59 -4.31 -13.88
N LYS A 591 27.32 -5.56 -14.29
CA LYS A 591 28.32 -6.46 -14.85
C LYS A 591 28.98 -5.86 -16.11
N PRO A 592 30.32 -5.66 -16.11
CA PRO A 592 31.04 -5.20 -17.30
C PRO A 592 30.92 -6.19 -18.47
N ALA A 593 30.74 -5.68 -19.68
CA ALA A 593 30.66 -6.48 -20.91
C ALA A 593 31.96 -7.27 -21.22
N SER A 594 33.10 -6.88 -20.62
CA SER A 594 34.38 -7.60 -20.74
C SER A 594 34.39 -8.94 -20.01
N ILE A 595 33.46 -9.18 -19.08
CA ILE A 595 33.38 -10.42 -18.30
C ILE A 595 32.47 -11.41 -19.03
N ALA A 596 33.08 -12.41 -19.68
CA ALA A 596 32.34 -13.44 -20.41
C ALA A 596 31.57 -14.40 -19.47
N ASP A 597 32.12 -14.68 -18.29
CA ASP A 597 31.55 -15.60 -17.30
C ASP A 597 30.19 -15.13 -16.75
N GLY A 598 29.34 -16.05 -16.31
CA GLY A 598 28.14 -15.70 -15.53
C GLY A 598 28.49 -14.94 -14.24
N VAL A 599 27.52 -14.28 -13.62
CA VAL A 599 27.74 -13.52 -12.37
C VAL A 599 28.36 -14.44 -11.30
N ASP A 600 27.75 -15.59 -11.03
CA ASP A 600 28.20 -16.55 -10.02
C ASP A 600 29.64 -17.04 -10.25
N ASP A 601 29.98 -17.37 -11.50
CA ASP A 601 31.32 -17.82 -11.89
C ASP A 601 32.35 -16.70 -11.71
N ALA A 602 32.00 -15.46 -12.09
CA ALA A 602 32.88 -14.31 -11.94
C ALA A 602 33.13 -13.96 -10.47
N LEU A 603 32.12 -14.07 -9.60
CA LEU A 603 32.26 -13.83 -8.16
C LEU A 603 33.18 -14.87 -7.48
N SER A 604 33.26 -16.08 -8.03
CA SER A 604 34.12 -17.14 -7.48
C SER A 604 35.62 -16.98 -7.74
N LYS A 605 36.01 -16.13 -8.71
CA LYS A 605 37.39 -15.99 -9.21
C LYS A 605 38.11 -14.73 -8.71
N ASP A 606 37.76 -14.26 -7.51
CA ASP A 606 38.11 -12.92 -6.99
C ASP A 606 37.61 -11.81 -7.94
N ALA A 607 36.42 -11.28 -7.64
CA ALA A 607 35.74 -10.27 -8.44
C ALA A 607 36.71 -9.20 -8.99
N PRO A 608 36.73 -8.96 -10.32
CA PRO A 608 37.75 -8.13 -10.94
C PRO A 608 37.65 -6.67 -10.50
N ASP A 609 38.79 -5.96 -10.45
CA ASP A 609 38.86 -4.54 -10.07
C ASP A 609 37.99 -3.63 -10.95
N SER A 610 37.71 -4.07 -12.18
CA SER A 610 36.80 -3.39 -13.10
C SER A 610 35.32 -3.45 -12.67
N TRP A 611 34.97 -4.22 -11.64
CA TRP A 611 33.61 -4.38 -11.13
C TRP A 611 33.55 -4.14 -9.61
N PRO A 612 33.60 -2.87 -9.17
CA PRO A 612 33.68 -2.52 -7.75
C PRO A 612 32.52 -3.05 -6.90
N PHE A 613 31.31 -3.11 -7.46
CA PHE A 613 30.13 -3.61 -6.73
C PHE A 613 30.25 -5.10 -6.40
N ALA A 614 30.75 -5.91 -7.34
CA ALA A 614 31.05 -7.32 -7.08
C ALA A 614 32.17 -7.50 -6.05
N GLN A 615 33.18 -6.63 -6.05
CA GLN A 615 34.22 -6.65 -5.02
C GLN A 615 33.66 -6.35 -3.63
N TRP A 616 32.78 -5.36 -3.53
CA TRP A 616 32.09 -5.07 -2.28
C TRP A 616 31.29 -6.28 -1.77
N CYS A 617 30.56 -6.99 -2.65
CA CYS A 617 29.84 -8.21 -2.26
C CYS A 617 30.78 -9.30 -1.70
N VAL A 618 31.85 -9.62 -2.43
CA VAL A 618 32.77 -10.71 -2.07
C VAL A 618 33.64 -10.37 -0.85
N LYS A 619 34.01 -9.11 -0.68
CA LYS A 619 34.89 -8.66 0.41
C LYS A 619 34.07 -8.08 1.56
N GLU A 620 33.76 -6.79 1.47
CA GLU A 620 33.22 -5.99 2.58
C GLU A 620 31.87 -6.48 3.10
N ALA A 621 30.90 -6.72 2.22
CA ALA A 621 29.58 -7.19 2.65
C ALA A 621 29.65 -8.57 3.31
N SER A 622 30.46 -9.47 2.74
CA SER A 622 30.69 -10.79 3.33
C SER A 622 31.42 -10.70 4.68
N ASP A 623 32.35 -9.77 4.85
CA ASP A 623 33.03 -9.53 6.15
C ASP A 623 32.05 -9.00 7.21
N LEU A 624 31.18 -8.06 6.84
CA LEU A 624 30.15 -7.54 7.73
C LEU A 624 29.14 -8.63 8.14
N ILE A 625 28.74 -9.51 7.22
CA ILE A 625 27.87 -10.64 7.53
C ILE A 625 28.56 -11.62 8.49
N VAL A 626 29.84 -11.93 8.25
CA VAL A 626 30.64 -12.77 9.17
C VAL A 626 30.74 -12.11 10.55
N GLN A 627 30.86 -10.80 10.62
CA GLN A 627 30.85 -10.05 11.88
C GLN A 627 29.51 -10.16 12.62
N VAL A 628 28.38 -10.09 11.90
CA VAL A 628 27.04 -10.32 12.48
C VAL A 628 26.94 -11.74 13.03
N ILE A 629 27.30 -12.75 12.22
CA ILE A 629 27.30 -14.17 12.64
C ILE A 629 28.17 -14.35 13.89
N SER A 630 29.37 -13.78 13.90
CA SER A 630 30.34 -13.85 15.00
C SER A 630 29.91 -13.11 16.27
N SER A 631 28.85 -12.30 16.20
CA SER A 631 28.29 -11.59 17.34
C SER A 631 27.15 -12.35 18.02
N THR A 632 26.67 -13.44 17.41
CA THR A 632 25.55 -14.26 17.91
C THR A 632 25.89 -14.94 19.23
N ALA A 633 24.99 -14.93 20.21
CA ALA A 633 25.21 -15.53 21.52
C ALA A 633 24.96 -17.07 21.57
N PRO A 634 25.69 -17.82 22.40
CA PRO A 634 25.37 -19.21 22.73
C PRO A 634 24.14 -19.28 23.65
N ASP A 635 23.30 -20.29 23.42
CA ASP A 635 22.18 -20.81 24.20
C ASP A 635 21.53 -19.87 25.24
N VAL A 636 20.76 -18.90 24.75
CA VAL A 636 19.78 -18.19 25.57
C VAL A 636 18.37 -18.53 25.09
N VAL A 637 17.45 -18.84 26.00
CA VAL A 637 16.02 -19.08 25.68
C VAL A 637 15.48 -17.95 24.81
N GLY A 638 15.10 -18.22 23.55
CA GLY A 638 14.66 -17.23 22.56
C GLY A 638 15.72 -16.77 21.54
N GLN A 639 16.98 -17.23 21.62
CA GLN A 639 18.00 -17.03 20.58
C GLN A 639 17.74 -17.88 19.32
N GLU A 640 16.92 -18.93 19.41
CA GLU A 640 16.62 -19.82 18.27
C GLU A 640 16.03 -19.05 17.09
N SER A 641 15.09 -18.14 17.34
CA SER A 641 14.47 -17.29 16.31
C SER A 641 15.45 -16.28 15.69
N VAL A 642 16.40 -15.79 16.49
CA VAL A 642 17.48 -14.91 16.01
C VAL A 642 18.40 -15.69 15.09
N ARG A 643 18.84 -16.89 15.50
CA ARG A 643 19.68 -17.77 14.66
C ARG A 643 18.95 -18.17 13.38
N GLU A 644 17.65 -18.45 13.44
CA GLU A 644 16.85 -18.79 12.27
C GLU A 644 16.82 -17.62 11.28
N SER A 645 16.62 -16.41 11.79
CA SER A 645 16.62 -15.19 10.99
C SER A 645 18.00 -14.91 10.37
N ILE A 646 19.08 -15.15 11.10
CA ILE A 646 20.45 -15.08 10.57
C ILE A 646 20.65 -16.15 9.48
N CYS A 647 20.21 -17.39 9.71
CA CYS A 647 20.32 -18.45 8.71
C CYS A 647 19.56 -18.10 7.43
N ALA A 648 18.36 -17.53 7.53
CA ALA A 648 17.58 -17.07 6.38
C ALA A 648 18.26 -15.94 5.61
N ALA A 649 18.78 -14.92 6.33
CA ALA A 649 19.51 -13.82 5.70
C ALA A 649 20.81 -14.29 5.03
N VAL A 650 21.55 -15.20 5.68
CA VAL A 650 22.78 -15.78 5.14
C VAL A 650 22.48 -16.68 3.95
N ALA A 651 21.40 -17.47 3.97
CA ALA A 651 20.94 -18.24 2.82
C ALA A 651 20.60 -17.35 1.62
N SER A 652 19.86 -16.26 1.86
CA SER A 652 19.56 -15.25 0.84
C SER A 652 20.81 -14.61 0.27
N TRP A 653 21.81 -14.32 1.13
CA TRP A 653 23.12 -13.83 0.70
C TRP A 653 23.94 -14.85 -0.09
N CYS A 654 23.94 -16.13 0.31
CA CYS A 654 24.55 -17.19 -0.48
C CYS A 654 23.91 -17.27 -1.88
N GLY A 655 22.59 -17.00 -1.98
CA GLY A 655 21.90 -16.84 -3.27
C GLY A 655 22.26 -15.57 -4.05
N VAL A 656 22.83 -14.54 -3.42
CA VAL A 656 23.40 -13.36 -4.11
C VAL A 656 24.77 -13.70 -4.68
N LEU A 657 25.60 -14.40 -3.90
CA LEU A 657 26.95 -14.81 -4.32
C LEU A 657 26.93 -15.94 -5.36
N GLY A 658 25.97 -16.85 -5.26
CA GLY A 658 25.97 -18.13 -5.97
C GLY A 658 26.81 -19.19 -5.26
N ALA A 659 26.62 -20.45 -5.65
CA ALA A 659 27.17 -21.59 -4.91
C ALA A 659 28.71 -21.63 -4.89
N LEU A 660 29.35 -21.37 -6.05
CA LEU A 660 30.81 -21.40 -6.20
C LEU A 660 31.49 -20.30 -5.36
N ALA A 661 30.98 -19.07 -5.42
CA ALA A 661 31.50 -17.97 -4.63
C ALA A 661 31.24 -18.16 -3.14
N THR A 662 30.07 -18.71 -2.74
CA THR A 662 29.79 -19.05 -1.34
C THR A 662 30.86 -19.99 -0.78
N ARG A 663 31.25 -21.01 -1.54
CA ARG A 663 32.32 -21.92 -1.14
C ARG A 663 33.69 -21.23 -1.05
N ALA A 664 34.03 -20.39 -2.03
CA ALA A 664 35.33 -19.74 -2.09
C ALA A 664 35.51 -18.64 -1.03
N VAL A 665 34.43 -17.93 -0.70
CA VAL A 665 34.47 -16.69 0.08
C VAL A 665 33.98 -16.90 1.50
N LEU A 666 32.79 -17.49 1.68
CA LEU A 666 32.07 -17.42 2.94
C LEU A 666 32.43 -18.59 3.88
N ILE A 667 32.58 -19.81 3.36
CA ILE A 667 32.94 -20.99 4.18
C ILE A 667 34.22 -20.73 4.98
N GLY A 668 35.28 -20.24 4.34
CA GLY A 668 36.56 -20.00 5.01
C GLY A 668 36.42 -18.98 6.14
N LYS A 669 35.83 -17.82 5.84
CA LYS A 669 35.64 -16.73 6.81
C LYS A 669 34.79 -17.15 8.02
N VAL A 670 33.70 -17.88 7.80
CA VAL A 670 32.83 -18.35 8.89
C VAL A 670 33.51 -19.47 9.68
N ASN A 671 34.27 -20.35 9.03
CA ASN A 671 35.04 -21.38 9.73
C ASN A 671 36.14 -20.77 10.61
N ASP A 672 36.79 -19.70 10.17
CA ASP A 672 37.76 -18.96 10.98
C ASP A 672 37.08 -18.33 12.23
N ALA A 673 35.84 -17.85 12.09
CA ALA A 673 35.04 -17.36 13.22
C ALA A 673 34.73 -18.45 14.26
N CYS A 674 34.66 -19.73 13.86
CA CYS A 674 34.52 -20.86 14.79
C CYS A 674 35.80 -21.16 15.59
N LEU A 675 36.95 -20.56 15.26
CA LEU A 675 38.23 -20.86 15.91
C LEU A 675 38.63 -19.86 17.02
N VAL A 676 37.79 -18.84 17.28
CA VAL A 676 38.13 -17.74 18.20
C VAL A 676 38.01 -18.14 19.68
N SER A 677 36.86 -18.68 20.10
CA SER A 677 36.62 -19.17 21.46
C SER A 677 35.60 -20.31 21.44
N TYR A 678 35.50 -21.07 22.53
CA TYR A 678 34.52 -22.16 22.66
C TYR A 678 33.07 -21.66 22.55
N ASP A 679 32.74 -20.59 23.27
CA ASP A 679 31.40 -19.96 23.25
C ASP A 679 31.04 -19.44 21.86
N GLN A 680 32.00 -18.83 21.16
CA GLN A 680 31.78 -18.37 19.79
C GLN A 680 31.58 -19.54 18.83
N ARG A 681 32.36 -20.62 18.97
CA ARG A 681 32.17 -21.81 18.15
C ARG A 681 30.78 -22.40 18.33
N ARG A 682 30.31 -22.53 19.57
CA ARG A 682 28.97 -23.05 19.89
C ARG A 682 27.85 -22.18 19.29
N ALA A 683 28.04 -20.87 19.19
CA ALA A 683 27.06 -19.96 18.59
C ALA A 683 27.10 -19.93 17.05
N VAL A 684 28.29 -20.01 16.44
CA VAL A 684 28.49 -19.86 14.99
C VAL A 684 28.31 -21.18 14.23
N MET A 685 28.70 -22.32 14.81
CA MET A 685 28.64 -23.63 14.15
C MET A 685 27.24 -23.98 13.62
N PRO A 686 26.13 -23.76 14.36
CA PRO A 686 24.79 -24.02 13.83
C PRO A 686 24.48 -23.19 12.57
N ILE A 687 24.89 -21.92 12.55
CA ILE A 687 24.70 -21.02 11.40
C ILE A 687 25.57 -21.43 10.21
N LEU A 688 26.81 -21.87 10.46
CA LEU A 688 27.69 -22.40 9.41
C LEU A 688 27.04 -23.62 8.73
N LEU A 689 26.57 -24.59 9.53
CA LEU A 689 26.04 -25.85 9.03
C LEU A 689 24.66 -25.72 8.38
N ALA A 690 23.79 -24.83 8.90
CA ALA A 690 22.44 -24.65 8.36
C ALA A 690 22.35 -23.54 7.30
N GLY A 691 23.08 -22.44 7.48
CA GLY A 691 22.95 -21.23 6.66
C GLY A 691 23.96 -21.10 5.52
N VAL A 692 25.14 -21.75 5.60
CA VAL A 692 26.24 -21.55 4.63
C VAL A 692 26.57 -22.83 3.85
N VAL A 693 26.95 -23.90 4.54
CA VAL A 693 27.42 -25.15 3.91
C VAL A 693 26.41 -25.73 2.90
N PRO A 694 25.09 -25.75 3.16
CA PRO A 694 24.10 -26.30 2.24
C PRO A 694 23.98 -25.54 0.92
N TYR A 695 24.45 -24.29 0.87
CA TYR A 695 24.36 -23.41 -0.29
C TYR A 695 25.62 -23.43 -1.16
N THR A 696 26.50 -24.40 -0.93
CA THR A 696 27.67 -24.67 -1.78
C THR A 696 27.37 -25.70 -2.86
N PRO A 697 28.26 -25.88 -3.88
CA PRO A 697 28.05 -26.90 -4.90
C PRO A 697 27.99 -28.27 -4.24
N ASP A 698 26.99 -29.08 -4.60
CA ASP A 698 26.70 -30.36 -3.95
C ASP A 698 26.49 -30.26 -2.43
N GLY A 699 25.92 -29.14 -1.97
CA GLY A 699 25.86 -28.75 -0.55
C GLY A 699 25.31 -29.81 0.41
N GLY A 700 24.39 -30.68 -0.02
CA GLY A 700 23.91 -31.80 0.81
C GLY A 700 25.01 -32.85 1.09
N ALA A 701 25.80 -33.20 0.08
CA ALA A 701 26.93 -34.11 0.24
C ALA A 701 28.05 -33.44 1.05
N VAL A 702 28.35 -32.17 0.75
CA VAL A 702 29.35 -31.38 1.49
C VAL A 702 28.97 -31.26 2.96
N LEU A 703 27.70 -31.01 3.28
CA LEU A 703 27.20 -30.96 4.66
C LEU A 703 27.43 -32.29 5.38
N GLY A 704 27.07 -33.41 4.75
CA GLY A 704 27.28 -34.73 5.33
C GLY A 704 28.76 -35.03 5.61
N ASP A 705 29.64 -34.68 4.66
CA ASP A 705 31.08 -34.84 4.83
C ASP A 705 31.65 -33.90 5.90
N TYR A 706 31.12 -32.68 6.01
CA TYR A 706 31.52 -31.71 7.03
C TYR A 706 31.17 -32.21 8.43
N ILE A 707 29.94 -32.69 8.63
CA ILE A 707 29.49 -33.29 9.89
C ILE A 707 30.36 -34.49 10.24
N LYS A 708 30.63 -35.39 9.29
CA LYS A 708 31.53 -36.54 9.51
C LYS A 708 32.92 -36.09 9.99
N ARG A 709 33.50 -35.06 9.37
CA ARG A 709 34.81 -34.52 9.78
C ARG A 709 34.78 -33.91 11.17
N LEU A 710 33.73 -33.15 11.51
CA LEU A 710 33.58 -32.59 12.86
C LEU A 710 33.52 -33.69 13.92
N ILE A 711 32.74 -34.74 13.69
CA ILE A 711 32.65 -35.89 14.61
C ILE A 711 34.01 -36.60 14.72
N GLN A 712 34.75 -36.74 13.61
CA GLN A 712 36.09 -37.35 13.60
C GLN A 712 37.15 -36.54 14.36
N GLN A 713 37.02 -35.22 14.41
CA GLN A 713 37.96 -34.33 15.09
C GLN A 713 37.60 -34.10 16.57
N ALA A 714 36.37 -34.44 16.96
CA ALA A 714 35.88 -34.23 18.31
C ALA A 714 36.42 -35.26 19.31
N SER A 715 36.58 -34.81 20.56
CA SER A 715 36.81 -35.70 21.69
C SER A 715 35.47 -36.19 22.26
N ALA A 716 35.45 -37.38 22.86
CA ALA A 716 34.24 -37.87 23.55
C ALA A 716 33.88 -37.05 24.80
N GLU A 717 34.79 -36.24 25.32
CA GLU A 717 34.55 -35.40 26.51
C GLU A 717 34.08 -33.99 26.15
N SER A 718 34.26 -33.56 24.89
CA SER A 718 33.98 -32.20 24.43
C SER A 718 33.20 -32.21 23.10
N CYS A 719 31.99 -32.77 23.10
CA CYS A 719 31.15 -32.85 21.89
C CYS A 719 29.86 -32.01 21.97
N ASP A 720 29.66 -31.24 23.03
CA ASP A 720 28.42 -30.47 23.27
C ASP A 720 28.14 -29.47 22.14
N GLU A 721 29.17 -28.80 21.63
CA GLU A 721 29.06 -27.86 20.50
C GLU A 721 28.52 -28.52 19.21
N ILE A 722 28.88 -29.80 18.98
CA ILE A 722 28.41 -30.57 17.82
C ILE A 722 26.99 -31.07 18.08
N ILE A 723 26.68 -31.45 19.33
CA ILE A 723 25.35 -31.88 19.74
C ILE A 723 24.33 -30.75 19.53
N ASP A 724 24.65 -29.54 19.96
CA ASP A 724 23.76 -28.39 19.80
C ASP A 724 23.57 -28.01 18.33
N ALA A 725 24.65 -28.05 17.54
CA ALA A 725 24.57 -27.81 16.11
C ALA A 725 23.74 -28.89 15.39
N ALA A 726 23.83 -30.16 15.81
CA ALA A 726 23.04 -31.25 15.25
C ALA A 726 21.57 -31.17 15.64
N ARG A 727 21.24 -30.82 16.89
CA ARG A 727 19.86 -30.53 17.33
C ARG A 727 19.25 -29.41 16.49
N TYR A 728 20.02 -28.33 16.29
CA TYR A 728 19.59 -27.21 15.47
C TYR A 728 19.33 -27.64 14.02
N LEU A 729 20.26 -28.36 13.38
CA LEU A 729 20.06 -28.91 12.04
C LEU A 729 18.84 -29.84 11.94
N ALA A 730 18.57 -30.63 12.98
CA ALA A 730 17.41 -31.52 13.01
C ALA A 730 16.08 -30.75 13.02
N ALA A 731 16.05 -29.51 13.53
CA ALA A 731 14.89 -28.63 13.47
C ALA A 731 14.58 -28.13 12.04
N PHE A 732 15.59 -28.07 11.16
CA PHE A 732 15.39 -27.70 9.76
C PHE A 732 15.09 -28.93 8.91
N GLU A 733 13.81 -29.10 8.54
CA GLU A 733 13.33 -30.23 7.71
C GLU A 733 14.16 -30.43 6.42
N GLN A 734 14.63 -29.33 5.82
CA GLN A 734 15.47 -29.36 4.62
C GLN A 734 16.81 -30.08 4.81
N HIS A 735 17.37 -30.06 6.02
CA HIS A 735 18.70 -30.60 6.32
C HIS A 735 18.65 -31.95 7.07
N THR A 736 17.49 -32.33 7.60
CA THR A 736 17.28 -33.55 8.37
C THR A 736 17.77 -34.81 7.65
N ALA A 737 17.48 -34.97 6.36
CA ALA A 737 17.90 -36.15 5.60
C ALA A 737 19.42 -36.29 5.51
N ASN A 738 20.12 -35.19 5.19
CA ASN A 738 21.59 -35.17 5.08
C ASN A 738 22.26 -35.43 6.43
N LEU A 739 21.71 -34.86 7.52
CA LEU A 739 22.16 -35.11 8.88
C LEU A 739 22.04 -36.61 9.23
N LEU A 740 20.85 -37.19 9.02
CA LEU A 740 20.60 -38.59 9.35
C LEU A 740 21.46 -39.54 8.52
N ASP A 741 21.69 -39.25 7.25
CA ASP A 741 22.56 -40.07 6.42
C ASP A 741 24.04 -39.96 6.82
N ALA A 742 24.50 -38.77 7.25
CA ALA A 742 25.83 -38.61 7.82
C ALA A 742 26.00 -39.41 9.12
N LEU A 743 25.01 -39.35 10.03
CA LEU A 743 25.02 -40.11 11.28
C LEU A 743 25.00 -41.62 11.03
N LYS A 744 24.19 -42.12 10.07
CA LYS A 744 24.20 -43.54 9.68
C LYS A 744 25.58 -43.99 9.18
N ARG A 745 26.25 -43.17 8.35
CA ARG A 745 27.61 -43.46 7.87
C ARG A 745 28.64 -43.51 9.01
N CYS A 746 28.46 -42.69 10.04
CA CYS A 746 29.33 -42.69 11.22
C CYS A 746 29.02 -43.85 12.19
N ALA A 747 27.77 -44.32 12.22
CA ALA A 747 27.32 -45.41 13.10
C ALA A 747 27.87 -46.78 12.68
N HIS A 748 28.15 -47.00 11.40
CA HIS A 748 28.63 -48.29 10.94
C HIS A 748 30.10 -48.55 11.36
N PRO A 749 30.41 -49.75 11.89
CA PRO A 749 31.78 -50.20 12.16
C PRO A 749 32.46 -50.59 10.84
N ILE A 750 32.74 -49.60 10.00
CA ILE A 750 33.63 -49.74 8.84
C ILE A 750 35.05 -49.43 9.32
N ALA A 751 36.08 -49.97 8.65
CA ALA A 751 37.49 -49.73 8.92
C ALA A 751 37.90 -48.22 9.02
N GLU A 752 37.02 -47.29 8.65
CA GLU A 752 37.24 -45.85 8.67
C GLU A 752 36.80 -45.14 9.96
N ASN A 753 35.91 -45.71 10.77
CA ASN A 753 35.33 -45.00 11.93
C ASN A 753 35.94 -45.53 13.24
N PRO A 754 36.71 -44.72 13.99
CA PRO A 754 37.21 -45.12 15.31
C PRO A 754 36.07 -45.24 16.34
N PRO A 755 36.27 -45.97 17.46
CA PRO A 755 35.22 -46.14 18.47
C PRO A 755 34.68 -44.81 19.03
N THR A 756 35.54 -43.79 19.18
CA THR A 756 35.16 -42.44 19.60
C THR A 756 34.09 -41.82 18.70
N VAL A 757 34.21 -41.97 17.37
CA VAL A 757 33.24 -41.45 16.39
C VAL A 757 31.89 -42.13 16.56
N ARG A 758 31.88 -43.45 16.75
CA ARG A 758 30.66 -44.24 16.92
C ARG A 758 29.96 -43.94 18.24
N LEU A 759 30.73 -43.72 19.30
CA LEU A 759 30.23 -43.26 20.60
C LEU A 759 29.58 -41.89 20.50
N ILE A 760 30.26 -40.89 19.91
CA ILE A 760 29.69 -39.55 19.69
C ILE A 760 28.44 -39.63 18.81
N THR A 761 28.44 -40.52 17.81
CA THR A 761 27.27 -40.75 16.96
C THR A 761 26.06 -41.25 17.75
N ALA A 762 26.25 -42.15 18.73
CA ALA A 762 25.16 -42.60 19.61
C ALA A 762 24.54 -41.43 20.39
N ARG A 763 25.38 -40.53 20.93
CA ARG A 763 24.93 -39.31 21.63
C ARG A 763 24.17 -38.35 20.71
N LEU A 764 24.69 -38.14 19.49
CA LEU A 764 24.03 -37.30 18.49
C LEU A 764 22.68 -37.87 18.06
N LEU A 765 22.58 -39.18 17.87
CA LEU A 765 21.31 -39.85 17.56
C LEU A 765 20.28 -39.67 18.68
N ALA A 766 20.70 -39.78 19.95
CA ALA A 766 19.83 -39.51 21.10
C ALA A 766 19.38 -38.04 21.11
N ALA A 767 20.31 -37.09 21.05
CA ALA A 767 20.02 -35.66 21.13
C ALA A 767 19.16 -35.17 19.96
N THR A 768 19.41 -35.65 18.73
CA THR A 768 18.58 -35.30 17.56
C THR A 768 17.18 -35.91 17.65
N SER A 769 17.02 -37.08 18.29
CA SER A 769 15.69 -37.68 18.49
C SER A 769 14.75 -36.81 19.31
N GLU A 770 15.27 -35.92 20.15
CA GLU A 770 14.47 -34.97 20.94
C GLU A 770 13.68 -33.99 20.06
N ILE A 771 14.21 -33.67 18.88
CA ILE A 771 13.66 -32.68 17.95
C ILE A 771 12.91 -33.36 16.80
N LEU A 772 13.37 -34.55 16.39
CA LEU A 772 12.85 -35.21 15.19
C LEU A 772 11.43 -35.73 15.37
N PRO A 773 10.59 -35.67 14.31
CA PRO A 773 9.31 -36.37 14.27
C PRO A 773 9.49 -37.89 14.48
N LEU A 774 8.55 -38.51 15.21
CA LEU A 774 8.57 -39.94 15.55
C LEU A 774 8.84 -40.84 14.34
N LYS A 775 8.29 -40.51 13.16
CA LYS A 775 8.53 -41.26 11.92
C LYS A 775 10.02 -41.41 11.60
N HIS A 776 10.79 -40.33 11.64
CA HIS A 776 12.24 -40.37 11.37
C HIS A 776 13.01 -41.11 12.46
N VAL A 777 12.54 -41.03 13.71
CA VAL A 777 13.14 -41.79 14.81
C VAL A 777 12.99 -43.30 14.58
N LEU A 778 11.80 -43.75 14.19
CA LEU A 778 11.53 -45.17 13.88
C LEU A 778 12.27 -45.66 12.62
N GLU A 779 12.31 -44.86 11.55
CA GLU A 779 12.88 -45.25 10.27
C GLU A 779 14.41 -45.14 10.20
N HIS A 780 15.03 -44.28 11.01
CA HIS A 780 16.44 -43.95 10.87
C HIS A 780 17.25 -44.05 12.17
N VAL A 781 16.73 -43.50 13.28
CA VAL A 781 17.46 -43.47 14.56
C VAL A 781 17.55 -44.87 15.17
N TYR A 782 16.42 -45.55 15.36
CA TYR A 782 16.40 -46.89 15.95
C TYR A 782 17.18 -47.94 15.14
N PRO A 783 17.13 -47.97 13.79
CA PRO A 783 17.99 -48.84 13.01
C PRO A 783 19.48 -48.55 13.21
N ALA A 784 19.90 -47.28 13.27
CA ALA A 784 21.29 -46.91 13.51
C ALA A 784 21.75 -47.30 14.93
N LEU A 785 20.93 -47.06 15.95
CA LEU A 785 21.21 -47.51 17.31
C LEU A 785 21.27 -49.04 17.40
N ASN A 786 20.46 -49.77 16.65
CA ASN A 786 20.54 -51.24 16.63
C ASN A 786 21.85 -51.76 16.02
N VAL A 787 22.47 -51.01 15.10
CA VAL A 787 23.83 -51.33 14.59
C VAL A 787 24.86 -51.10 15.70
N LEU A 788 24.81 -49.96 16.39
CA LEU A 788 25.73 -49.60 17.48
C LEU A 788 25.56 -50.48 18.73
N ARG A 789 24.36 -51.03 18.94
CA ARG A 789 24.07 -51.99 20.01
C ARG A 789 24.93 -53.25 19.88
N ALA A 790 25.27 -53.65 18.66
CA ALA A 790 26.10 -54.82 18.36
C ALA A 790 27.59 -54.46 18.15
N ASP A 791 28.03 -53.27 18.56
CA ASP A 791 29.39 -52.79 18.35
C ASP A 791 30.43 -53.65 19.10
N PRO A 792 31.61 -53.92 18.53
CA PRO A 792 32.67 -54.63 19.24
C PRO A 792 33.15 -53.90 20.51
N GLU A 793 33.13 -52.57 20.53
CA GLU A 793 33.63 -51.78 21.64
C GLU A 793 32.59 -51.64 22.76
N THR A 794 32.99 -51.92 24.01
CA THR A 794 32.08 -51.86 25.17
C THR A 794 31.59 -50.45 25.46
N SER A 795 32.45 -49.43 25.29
CA SER A 795 32.08 -48.02 25.51
C SER A 795 30.96 -47.55 24.59
N VAL A 796 30.95 -47.99 23.33
CA VAL A 796 29.89 -47.68 22.35
C VAL A 796 28.58 -48.36 22.74
N ARG A 797 28.62 -49.63 23.18
CA ARG A 797 27.42 -50.35 23.62
C ARG A 797 26.80 -49.74 24.89
N ARG A 798 27.62 -49.30 25.85
CA ARG A 798 27.16 -48.57 27.06
C ARG A 798 26.40 -47.30 26.68
N GLU A 799 27.01 -46.45 25.86
CA GLU A 799 26.38 -45.21 25.42
C GLU A 799 25.11 -45.45 24.59
N THR A 800 25.09 -46.51 23.77
CA THR A 800 23.91 -46.89 22.99
C THR A 800 22.74 -47.30 23.88
N ALA A 801 22.98 -47.95 25.01
CA ALA A 801 21.92 -48.28 25.97
C ALA A 801 21.24 -47.02 26.51
N LEU A 802 22.03 -46.02 26.92
CA LEU A 802 21.53 -44.73 27.38
C LEU A 802 20.77 -43.98 26.26
N ALA A 803 21.32 -43.95 25.04
CA ALA A 803 20.68 -43.33 23.88
C ALA A 803 19.30 -43.91 23.55
N LEU A 804 19.14 -45.24 23.67
CA LEU A 804 17.86 -45.92 23.46
C LEU A 804 16.80 -45.50 24.48
N ALA A 805 17.19 -45.32 25.75
CA ALA A 805 16.30 -44.86 26.80
C ALA A 805 15.89 -43.39 26.59
N VAL A 806 16.82 -42.51 26.20
CA VAL A 806 16.50 -41.12 25.84
C VAL A 806 15.43 -41.06 24.75
N CYS A 807 15.56 -41.85 23.68
CA CYS A 807 14.57 -41.91 22.61
C CYS A 807 13.15 -42.29 23.12
N ALA A 808 13.06 -43.26 24.05
CA ALA A 808 11.79 -43.68 24.63
C ALA A 808 11.21 -42.63 25.58
N CYS A 809 12.07 -41.97 26.37
CA CYS A 809 11.66 -40.88 27.25
C CYS A 809 11.21 -39.63 26.48
N THR A 810 11.72 -39.37 25.27
CA THR A 810 11.22 -38.27 24.44
C THR A 810 9.87 -38.61 23.81
N HIS A 811 9.72 -39.81 23.23
CA HIS A 811 8.55 -40.18 22.43
C HIS A 811 7.53 -41.04 23.18
N TYR A 812 7.33 -40.76 24.47
CA TYR A 812 6.52 -41.57 25.39
C TYR A 812 5.01 -41.58 25.07
N GLU A 813 4.55 -40.68 24.19
CA GLU A 813 3.14 -40.55 23.79
C GLU A 813 2.61 -41.82 23.08
N THR A 814 3.50 -42.63 22.52
CA THR A 814 3.17 -43.87 21.79
C THR A 814 3.90 -45.07 22.40
N ILE A 815 3.40 -46.27 22.17
CA ILE A 815 3.99 -47.50 22.74
C ILE A 815 5.14 -48.05 21.88
N GLU A 816 5.20 -47.66 20.61
CA GLU A 816 6.20 -48.13 19.65
C GLU A 816 7.65 -47.83 20.09
N PRO A 817 8.02 -46.60 20.51
CA PRO A 817 9.36 -46.30 21.02
C PRO A 817 9.73 -47.17 22.23
N THR A 818 8.82 -47.29 23.20
CA THR A 818 8.99 -48.16 24.36
C THR A 818 9.29 -49.59 23.94
N THR A 819 8.48 -50.15 23.04
CA THR A 819 8.61 -51.54 22.58
C THR A 819 9.96 -51.76 21.88
N GLN A 820 10.37 -50.82 21.03
CA GLN A 820 11.62 -50.88 20.28
C GLN A 820 12.83 -50.75 21.20
N THR A 821 12.79 -49.83 22.16
CA THR A 821 13.83 -49.62 23.18
C THR A 821 13.97 -50.85 24.07
N MET A 822 12.88 -51.35 24.65
CA MET A 822 12.92 -52.52 25.54
C MET A 822 13.46 -53.76 24.84
N ARG A 823 13.01 -54.05 23.62
CA ARG A 823 13.52 -55.17 22.80
C ARG A 823 15.03 -55.08 22.56
N GLN A 824 15.55 -53.87 22.37
CA GLN A 824 16.99 -53.66 22.17
C GLN A 824 17.77 -53.74 23.49
N LEU A 825 17.27 -53.16 24.59
CA LEU A 825 17.90 -53.24 25.90
C LEU A 825 17.94 -54.67 26.46
N GLU A 826 16.87 -55.44 26.27
CA GLU A 826 16.79 -56.85 26.70
C GLU A 826 17.94 -57.69 26.14
N SER A 827 18.34 -57.43 24.89
CA SER A 827 19.47 -58.12 24.27
C SER A 827 20.83 -57.79 24.90
N LEU A 828 20.95 -56.65 25.60
CA LEU A 828 22.16 -56.21 26.28
C LEU A 828 22.22 -56.65 27.74
N ILE A 829 21.12 -57.13 28.34
CA ILE A 829 21.11 -57.65 29.72
C ILE A 829 22.09 -58.82 29.88
N GLY A 830 22.27 -59.63 28.83
CA GLY A 830 23.22 -60.74 28.80
C GLY A 830 24.59 -60.42 28.22
N ASP A 831 24.96 -59.14 28.06
CA ASP A 831 26.28 -58.76 27.52
C ASP A 831 27.41 -59.34 28.40
N SER A 832 28.54 -59.71 27.81
CA SER A 832 29.69 -60.23 28.56
C SER A 832 30.31 -59.20 29.51
N ASP A 833 30.20 -57.91 29.20
CA ASP A 833 30.79 -56.82 29.99
C ASP A 833 29.83 -56.33 31.09
N VAL A 834 30.32 -56.30 32.34
CA VAL A 834 29.56 -55.82 33.50
C VAL A 834 29.10 -54.38 33.31
N GLY A 835 29.97 -53.52 32.78
CA GLY A 835 29.68 -52.10 32.58
C GLY A 835 28.56 -51.85 31.57
N VAL A 836 28.43 -52.67 30.53
CA VAL A 836 27.27 -52.64 29.60
C VAL A 836 25.99 -53.00 30.33
N ARG A 837 26.00 -54.04 31.17
CA ARG A 837 24.83 -54.44 31.96
C ARG A 837 24.44 -53.37 32.98
N VAL A 838 25.41 -52.72 33.61
CA VAL A 838 25.18 -51.55 34.48
C VAL A 838 24.56 -50.40 33.69
N ALA A 839 25.07 -50.07 32.51
CA ALA A 839 24.51 -49.03 31.66
C ALA A 839 23.06 -49.32 31.21
N VAL A 840 22.67 -50.60 31.04
CA VAL A 840 21.28 -50.98 30.78
C VAL A 840 20.38 -50.68 31.99
N VAL A 841 20.87 -50.96 33.20
CA VAL A 841 20.15 -50.64 34.45
C VAL A 841 20.00 -49.12 34.62
N GLU A 842 21.06 -48.36 34.33
CA GLU A 842 21.02 -46.88 34.31
C GLU A 842 20.07 -46.35 33.23
N ALA A 843 20.07 -46.95 32.03
CA ALA A 843 19.14 -46.58 30.97
C ALA A 843 17.68 -46.81 31.38
N MET A 844 17.38 -47.91 32.09
CA MET A 844 16.05 -48.19 32.62
C MET A 844 15.63 -47.20 33.72
N SER A 845 16.56 -46.70 34.53
CA SER A 845 16.25 -45.72 35.57
C SER A 845 15.81 -44.36 35.02
N LEU A 846 16.18 -44.03 33.77
CA LEU A 846 15.69 -42.83 33.08
C LEU A 846 14.16 -42.80 32.94
N GLY A 847 13.47 -43.94 33.07
CA GLY A 847 12.01 -43.99 33.16
C GLY A 847 11.43 -43.14 34.30
N ALA A 848 12.22 -42.83 35.33
CA ALA A 848 11.85 -41.95 36.44
C ALA A 848 11.57 -40.51 35.98
N SER A 849 12.17 -40.07 34.86
CA SER A 849 11.94 -38.75 34.28
C SER A 849 10.56 -38.61 33.62
N VAL A 850 9.90 -39.74 33.31
CA VAL A 850 8.61 -39.81 32.62
C VAL A 850 7.64 -40.75 33.34
N PRO A 851 7.26 -40.43 34.59
CA PRO A 851 6.47 -41.35 35.39
C PRO A 851 5.06 -41.55 34.82
N GLY A 852 4.49 -42.73 35.04
CA GLY A 852 3.18 -43.11 34.51
C GLY A 852 3.14 -43.47 33.01
N THR A 853 4.28 -43.48 32.33
CA THR A 853 4.38 -43.87 30.91
C THR A 853 4.59 -45.38 30.73
N SER A 854 4.34 -45.87 29.52
CA SER A 854 4.58 -47.29 29.17
C SER A 854 6.04 -47.70 29.35
N PHE A 855 6.98 -46.78 29.09
CA PHE A 855 8.40 -47.00 29.30
C PHE A 855 8.74 -47.14 30.78
N ALA A 856 8.26 -46.23 31.63
CA ALA A 856 8.51 -46.30 33.08
C ALA A 856 8.03 -47.62 33.70
N VAL A 857 6.84 -48.09 33.34
CA VAL A 857 6.29 -49.37 33.82
C VAL A 857 7.12 -50.55 33.31
N SER A 858 7.44 -50.57 32.01
CA SER A 858 8.21 -51.66 31.39
C SER A 858 9.63 -51.73 31.95
N ALA A 859 10.28 -50.58 32.15
CA ALA A 859 11.59 -50.46 32.77
C ALA A 859 11.58 -50.95 34.22
N ALA A 860 10.58 -50.56 35.03
CA ALA A 860 10.41 -51.04 36.40
C ALA A 860 10.25 -52.57 36.47
N SER A 861 9.42 -53.14 35.59
CA SER A 861 9.27 -54.60 35.50
C SER A 861 10.56 -55.30 35.05
N ALA A 862 11.30 -54.72 34.11
CA ALA A 862 12.58 -55.28 33.67
C ALA A 862 13.67 -55.22 34.76
N LEU A 863 13.78 -54.11 35.50
CA LEU A 863 14.67 -54.01 36.67
C LEU A 863 14.35 -55.08 37.72
N SER A 864 13.06 -55.34 37.94
CA SER A 864 12.59 -56.39 38.84
C SER A 864 12.96 -57.79 38.37
N ALA A 865 12.85 -58.06 37.07
CA ALA A 865 13.29 -59.32 36.48
C ALA A 865 14.82 -59.49 36.56
N ILE A 866 15.60 -58.43 36.31
CA ILE A 866 17.07 -58.46 36.39
C ILE A 866 17.52 -58.72 37.84
N ALA A 867 16.89 -58.09 38.83
CA ALA A 867 17.24 -58.29 40.24
C ALA A 867 16.99 -59.74 40.74
N GLN A 868 16.09 -60.48 40.09
CA GLN A 868 15.82 -61.88 40.41
C GLN A 868 16.82 -62.85 39.77
N LEU A 869 17.64 -62.39 38.82
CA LEU A 869 18.70 -63.21 38.26
C LEU A 869 19.84 -63.35 39.29
N PRO A 870 20.43 -64.55 39.44
CA PRO A 870 21.58 -64.74 40.32
C PRO A 870 22.78 -63.96 39.77
N SER A 871 23.07 -62.81 40.38
CA SER A 871 24.25 -62.00 40.09
C SER A 871 25.22 -62.08 41.27
N GLU A 872 26.45 -62.53 41.02
CA GLU A 872 27.55 -62.48 42.00
C GLU A 872 28.29 -61.12 41.99
N GLU A 873 27.91 -60.23 41.08
CA GLU A 873 28.62 -58.98 40.82
C GLU A 873 28.00 -57.81 41.59
N HIS A 874 28.81 -57.22 42.47
CA HIS A 874 28.39 -56.14 43.36
C HIS A 874 28.02 -54.86 42.60
N GLU A 875 28.66 -54.59 41.46
CA GLU A 875 28.42 -53.41 40.62
C GLU A 875 26.97 -53.36 40.11
N ILE A 876 26.43 -54.49 39.67
CA ILE A 876 25.04 -54.60 39.19
C ILE A 876 24.06 -54.43 40.35
N ALA A 877 24.34 -55.04 41.51
CA ALA A 877 23.49 -54.87 42.70
C ALA A 877 23.44 -53.41 43.16
N HIS A 878 24.57 -52.69 43.11
CA HIS A 878 24.61 -51.26 43.41
C HIS A 878 23.85 -50.40 42.39
N ALA A 879 24.02 -50.69 41.09
CA ALA A 879 23.30 -49.98 40.03
C ALA A 879 21.79 -50.22 40.12
N LEU A 880 21.36 -51.47 40.36
CA LEU A 880 19.94 -51.83 40.54
C LEU A 880 19.34 -51.10 41.73
N PHE A 881 20.05 -51.05 42.86
CA PHE A 881 19.59 -50.31 44.04
C PHE A 881 19.41 -48.81 43.73
N ALA A 882 20.37 -48.18 43.05
CA ALA A 882 20.27 -46.78 42.65
C ALA A 882 19.09 -46.54 41.69
N ALA A 883 18.97 -47.36 40.64
CA ALA A 883 17.89 -47.27 39.66
C ALA A 883 16.50 -47.43 40.29
N ILE A 884 16.33 -48.44 41.16
CA ILE A 884 15.09 -48.68 41.89
C ILE A 884 14.72 -47.50 42.76
N ARG A 885 15.69 -46.93 43.48
CA ARG A 885 15.48 -45.77 44.34
C ARG A 885 15.01 -44.56 43.52
N ASP A 886 15.64 -44.31 42.38
CA ASP A 886 15.29 -43.18 41.53
C ASP A 886 13.87 -43.35 40.93
N MET A 887 13.50 -44.58 40.51
CA MET A 887 12.16 -44.91 40.00
C MET A 887 11.06 -44.83 41.08
N LEU A 888 11.34 -45.21 42.32
CA LEU A 888 10.40 -45.09 43.44
C LEU A 888 10.24 -43.65 43.93
N GLY A 889 11.23 -42.79 43.69
CA GLY A 889 11.17 -41.37 43.99
C GLY A 889 10.37 -40.54 42.99
N ALA A 890 9.99 -41.12 41.85
CA ALA A 890 9.20 -40.45 40.81
C ALA A 890 7.68 -40.57 41.05
N ASP A 891 6.91 -39.56 40.63
CA ASP A 891 5.45 -39.49 40.81
C ASP A 891 4.69 -40.52 39.95
N GLY A 892 4.69 -41.79 40.37
CA GLY A 892 3.93 -42.88 39.77
C GLY A 892 3.98 -44.12 40.67
N ASP A 893 2.85 -44.76 40.91
CA ASP A 893 2.79 -45.97 41.77
C ASP A 893 3.44 -47.17 41.07
N LEU A 894 4.78 -47.21 41.12
CA LEU A 894 5.64 -48.26 40.57
C LEU A 894 6.07 -49.28 41.64
N PHE A 895 5.65 -49.07 42.89
CA PHE A 895 5.99 -49.93 44.01
C PHE A 895 5.57 -51.40 43.78
N PRO A 896 4.40 -51.71 43.20
CA PRO A 896 4.02 -53.10 42.91
C PRO A 896 5.01 -53.81 41.97
N GLN A 897 5.52 -53.11 40.95
CA GLN A 897 6.46 -53.66 39.98
C GLN A 897 7.87 -53.83 40.58
N ILE A 898 8.26 -52.93 41.47
CA ILE A 898 9.63 -52.81 42.01
C ILE A 898 9.83 -53.60 43.31
N SER A 899 8.80 -53.78 44.14
CA SER A 899 8.92 -54.47 45.43
C SER A 899 9.56 -55.88 45.35
N PRO A 900 9.33 -56.72 44.31
CA PRO A 900 10.02 -58.00 44.19
C PRO A 900 11.54 -57.84 44.00
N ALA A 901 11.97 -56.76 43.33
CA ALA A 901 13.37 -56.43 43.11
C ALA A 901 14.08 -56.11 44.44
N LEU A 902 13.43 -55.31 45.30
CA LEU A 902 13.94 -54.96 46.63
C LEU A 902 14.12 -56.20 47.52
N VAL A 903 13.15 -57.13 47.47
CA VAL A 903 13.24 -58.41 48.20
C VAL A 903 14.38 -59.27 47.66
N ALA A 904 14.54 -59.37 46.34
CA ALA A 904 15.63 -60.11 45.71
C ALA A 904 17.01 -59.52 46.06
N LEU A 905 17.13 -58.18 46.10
CA LEU A 905 18.34 -57.48 46.50
C LEU A 905 18.70 -57.72 47.97
N LEU A 906 17.72 -57.78 48.89
CA LEU A 906 17.96 -58.15 50.30
C LEU A 906 18.43 -59.60 50.46
N ALA A 907 17.89 -60.50 49.63
CA ALA A 907 18.32 -61.90 49.60
C ALA A 907 19.72 -62.06 48.98
N SER A 908 20.13 -61.12 48.12
CA SER A 908 21.46 -61.10 47.51
C SER A 908 22.53 -60.60 48.51
N GLY A 909 23.69 -61.26 48.54
CA GLY A 909 24.82 -60.85 49.41
C GLY A 909 25.56 -59.59 48.96
N GLY A 910 25.15 -58.96 47.84
CA GLY A 910 25.91 -57.91 47.16
C GLY A 910 25.78 -56.49 47.72
N LEU A 911 24.89 -56.27 48.72
CA LEU A 911 24.66 -54.95 49.32
C LEU A 911 25.40 -54.74 50.65
N ASP A 912 25.96 -53.54 50.82
CA ASP A 912 26.52 -53.09 52.10
C ASP A 912 25.41 -52.86 53.16
N GLN A 913 25.82 -52.86 54.43
CA GLN A 913 24.88 -52.81 55.55
C GLN A 913 24.02 -51.53 55.56
N GLY A 914 24.55 -50.41 55.08
CA GLY A 914 23.82 -49.15 54.97
C GLY A 914 22.70 -49.20 53.92
N ARG A 915 22.98 -49.70 52.72
CA ARG A 915 21.97 -49.83 51.66
C ARG A 915 20.93 -50.90 51.99
N ARG A 916 21.30 -52.00 52.65
CA ARG A 916 20.32 -52.99 53.15
C ARG A 916 19.30 -52.38 54.10
N ALA A 917 19.76 -51.56 55.06
CA ALA A 917 18.85 -50.85 55.96
C ALA A 917 17.89 -49.91 55.20
N GLN A 918 18.37 -49.23 54.16
CA GLN A 918 17.53 -48.38 53.30
C GLN A 918 16.47 -49.19 52.55
N VAL A 919 16.82 -50.35 51.97
CA VAL A 919 15.85 -51.24 51.31
C VAL A 919 14.76 -51.70 52.28
N GLU A 920 15.14 -52.10 53.50
CA GLU A 920 14.17 -52.49 54.54
C GLU A 920 13.20 -51.35 54.90
N THR A 921 13.71 -50.12 54.98
CA THR A 921 12.86 -48.93 55.19
C THR A 921 11.92 -48.70 54.02
N MET A 922 12.40 -48.76 52.77
CA MET A 922 11.58 -48.55 51.58
C MET A 922 10.45 -49.60 51.45
N LEU A 923 10.73 -50.87 51.78
CA LEU A 923 9.70 -51.91 51.82
C LEU A 923 8.64 -51.62 52.90
N ARG A 924 9.06 -51.18 54.09
CA ARG A 924 8.13 -50.82 55.18
C ARG A 924 7.24 -49.63 54.82
N ASP A 925 7.83 -48.59 54.23
CA ASP A 925 7.11 -47.36 53.87
C ASP A 925 6.10 -47.59 52.73
N GLY A 926 6.38 -48.53 51.82
CA GLY A 926 5.43 -48.97 50.79
C GLY A 926 4.41 -50.02 51.26
N GLY A 927 4.34 -50.32 52.57
CA GLY A 927 3.33 -51.22 53.14
C GLY A 927 3.60 -52.72 52.93
N TRP A 928 4.83 -53.12 52.59
CA TRP A 928 5.21 -54.51 52.38
C TRP A 928 5.35 -55.26 53.72
N SER A 929 4.78 -56.48 53.80
CA SER A 929 4.86 -57.37 54.98
C SER A 929 5.37 -58.76 54.57
N PRO A 930 6.27 -59.39 55.35
CA PRO A 930 6.83 -60.71 55.03
C PRO A 930 5.79 -61.85 54.91
N ASP A 931 4.57 -61.67 55.43
CA ASP A 931 3.48 -62.66 55.35
C ASP A 931 2.73 -62.67 54.00
N THR A 932 3.11 -61.82 53.03
CA THR A 932 2.42 -61.68 51.73
C THR A 932 3.17 -62.29 50.53
N ALA A 933 4.22 -63.07 50.74
CA ALA A 933 4.90 -63.77 49.64
C ALA A 933 3.95 -64.79 48.96
N PRO A 934 3.69 -64.72 47.65
CA PRO A 934 2.99 -65.79 46.96
C PRO A 934 3.92 -66.99 46.85
N SER A 935 3.52 -68.07 47.50
CA SER A 935 4.04 -69.40 47.25
C SER A 935 3.72 -69.77 45.79
N SER A 936 4.77 -69.97 44.99
CA SER A 936 4.81 -70.82 43.78
C SER A 936 3.49 -70.99 42.99
N ILE A 937 3.27 -70.25 41.90
CA ILE A 937 2.22 -70.62 40.93
C ILE A 937 2.72 -70.46 39.48
N THR A 938 2.89 -71.62 38.87
CA THR A 938 2.89 -71.95 37.44
C THR A 938 1.67 -71.39 36.69
N ASN A 939 1.87 -71.00 35.42
CA ASN A 939 0.89 -70.88 34.31
C ASN A 939 -0.58 -70.56 34.65
N VAL A 940 -1.14 -69.51 34.05
CA VAL A 940 -2.40 -69.55 33.25
C VAL A 940 -2.79 -68.15 32.75
N THR A 941 -3.51 -68.22 31.64
CA THR A 941 -3.94 -67.27 30.60
C THR A 941 -4.85 -66.09 30.98
N VAL A 942 -4.71 -65.06 30.13
CA VAL A 942 -5.69 -64.04 29.65
C VAL A 942 -7.16 -64.26 30.04
N ASP A 943 -7.78 -63.24 30.63
CA ASP A 943 -9.11 -62.72 30.23
C ASP A 943 -9.42 -61.34 30.86
N ALA A 944 -9.95 -60.43 30.04
CA ALA A 944 -10.68 -59.21 30.41
C ALA A 944 -12.15 -59.58 30.80
N PRO A 945 -13.10 -58.72 31.29
CA PRO A 945 -13.21 -57.26 31.10
C PRO A 945 -13.94 -56.43 32.22
N HIS A 946 -14.14 -55.13 31.91
CA HIS A 946 -15.23 -54.20 32.31
C HIS A 946 -15.17 -53.32 33.61
N ALA A 947 -15.42 -52.02 33.36
CA ALA A 947 -15.63 -50.88 34.27
C ALA A 947 -17.11 -50.79 34.76
N PRO A 948 -17.61 -49.72 35.43
CA PRO A 948 -16.98 -48.51 36.02
C PRO A 948 -17.45 -48.16 37.47
N GLY A 949 -16.71 -47.29 38.15
CA GLY A 949 -17.10 -46.73 39.46
C GLY A 949 -16.69 -45.26 39.63
N ARG A 950 -17.68 -44.39 39.84
CA ARG A 950 -17.59 -42.92 39.89
C ARG A 950 -16.86 -42.40 41.14
N GLY A 951 -15.97 -41.43 40.92
CA GLY A 951 -16.05 -40.10 41.53
C GLY A 951 -15.35 -39.86 42.87
N ARG A 952 -14.30 -39.02 42.85
CA ARG A 952 -14.21 -37.82 43.69
C ARG A 952 -13.09 -36.89 43.20
N SER A 953 -13.43 -35.61 43.12
CA SER A 953 -12.58 -34.50 42.74
C SER A 953 -11.58 -34.12 43.84
N SER A 954 -10.37 -33.75 43.46
CA SER A 954 -9.64 -32.66 44.10
C SER A 954 -8.77 -31.96 43.07
N ALA A 955 -8.82 -30.63 43.11
CA ALA A 955 -8.16 -29.69 42.23
C ALA A 955 -6.63 -29.83 42.20
N PHE A 956 -6.03 -29.59 41.03
CA PHE A 956 -4.75 -28.89 40.92
C PHE A 956 -4.63 -28.27 39.52
N ASP A 957 -4.90 -26.96 39.49
CA ASP A 957 -4.47 -26.03 38.44
C ASP A 957 -3.08 -25.50 38.81
N ARG A 958 -2.28 -25.19 37.78
CA ARG A 958 -0.89 -24.67 37.77
C ARG A 958 0.23 -25.72 37.82
N MET A 959 0.76 -26.06 36.64
CA MET A 959 2.02 -25.49 36.11
C MET A 959 2.32 -26.17 34.76
N LYS A 960 1.68 -25.68 33.69
CA LYS A 960 2.03 -25.97 32.30
C LYS A 960 2.21 -24.65 31.55
N SER A 961 3.45 -24.20 31.55
CA SER A 961 4.06 -23.28 30.59
C SER A 961 5.55 -23.62 30.71
N VAL A 962 6.17 -24.23 29.71
CA VAL A 962 6.80 -23.54 28.58
C VAL A 962 6.95 -24.52 27.41
N GLY A 963 6.75 -24.03 26.19
CA GLY A 963 7.40 -24.58 24.98
C GLY A 963 6.55 -25.44 24.05
N ARG A 964 5.53 -24.86 23.39
CA ARG A 964 5.05 -25.31 22.06
C ARG A 964 4.04 -24.31 21.46
N SER A 965 4.55 -23.29 20.77
CA SER A 965 3.94 -22.62 19.59
C SER A 965 5.02 -21.66 19.05
N ALA A 966 5.36 -21.57 17.76
CA ALA A 966 4.52 -21.74 16.59
C ALA A 966 5.37 -22.16 15.37
N PHE A 967 4.95 -23.21 14.67
CA PHE A 967 5.22 -23.40 13.24
C PHE A 967 3.87 -23.34 12.54
N GLY A 968 3.52 -22.14 12.05
CA GLY A 968 2.32 -21.91 11.25
C GLY A 968 2.57 -22.27 9.80
N GLY A 969 2.20 -23.48 9.39
CA GLY A 969 2.20 -23.90 7.99
C GLY A 969 1.05 -23.23 7.23
N ARG A 970 1.39 -22.40 6.23
CA ARG A 970 0.43 -21.91 5.22
C ARG A 970 0.12 -23.04 4.24
N GLY A 971 -1.09 -23.59 4.32
CA GLY A 971 -1.71 -24.35 3.23
C GLY A 971 -2.21 -23.40 2.14
N ARG A 972 -1.72 -23.57 0.91
CA ARG A 972 -2.33 -22.99 -0.30
C ARG A 972 -3.51 -23.88 -0.71
N ASP A 973 -4.71 -23.30 -0.72
CA ASP A 973 -5.82 -23.86 -1.46
C ASP A 973 -5.72 -23.45 -2.93
N ALA A 974 -5.77 -24.45 -3.80
CA ALA A 974 -6.05 -24.31 -5.22
C ALA A 974 -7.48 -24.77 -5.47
N ARG A 975 -8.37 -23.81 -5.75
CA ARG A 975 -9.49 -23.91 -6.71
C ARG A 975 -9.77 -22.53 -7.28
#